data_AF-A0A849YW85-F1
#
_entry.id   AF-A0A849YW85-F1
#
_cell.length_a   1.000
_cell.length_b   1.000
_cell.length_c   1.000
_cell.angle_alpha   90.00
_cell.angle_beta   90.00
_cell.angle_gamma   90.00
#
_symmetry.space_group_name_H-M   'P 1'
#
loop_
_entity.id
_entity.type
_entity.pdbx_description
1 polymer ?
#
loop_
_entity_poly.entity_id
_entity_poly.type
_entity_poly.pdbx_seq_one_letter_code
_entity_poly.pdbx_strand_id
1 'polypeptide(L)'
;MMLLLRSSAAVLLGTVVSLAGCGSEVRRQPPGPGPATAVEELRRPATEIDILLVVDNSPSMADKQAVLAQTIPDLVSTLPDADVHIGVISSSLGALTAPVCDLGSSAQPAHNERAHLLSRTASGSAPSTLEGKEFLGWPASTSNDQRAPIGGSLADMVLGVGETGCGYEMPLEAMVRFLVDPNPYESLHQADGLLQRDGTDQVLLQARADFLRPDSVVVVLLLSDENDCSVDVGGQGYLTLGPQPFFRSTTECASDPNDPCCTSCALDIPAGCDPDPTCGAQGTSSATKYAVFDDHPNLRCFDQKRRYGVSFLYPVARYVNALTRAEIDPAQPDFAIWGTASSPNPLLAGRTPERVIFAGIVGVPWQAVARGCPEGQSCPGAPPDLAFGLKTAADHEEAKTLDALAGDPDANLPPTELFMRESVDARIGTSELTGASLPGENPVNGHDRNIELRDGLQYACSYSPLEPEPSSSATPGLRHVALVRAMGEEGVLGSICPQQITDPSKPSYGYRPVVDAITARVETELAPPCFPRALAPGDDGRVSCAVIEAMQTSTCSCDSAGGREAPTEAELDVVRSEAEEATCFCAIQQFAGEELTSCQKDVQPSGDLNGWCYVDPERGFGDASLTASCGAHEKRRIRFVGAGEPADGARTFIMCTARE
;
A
#
# COMPACT_ATOMS: atom_id res chain seq x y z
N MET A 1 8.72 -11.90 55.98
CA MET A 1 8.83 -12.37 57.39
C MET A 1 7.42 -12.40 57.97
N MET A 2 6.91 -13.61 58.32
CA MET A 2 5.66 -13.95 59.07
C MET A 2 4.31 -13.50 58.46
N LEU A 3 3.34 -14.31 57.99
CA LEU A 3 2.76 -15.66 58.27
C LEU A 3 1.64 -15.68 59.35
N LEU A 4 0.53 -16.38 59.01
CA LEU A 4 -0.57 -16.98 59.82
C LEU A 4 -1.99 -16.34 59.63
N LEU A 5 -3.14 -17.04 59.61
CA LEU A 5 -3.61 -18.39 59.25
C LEU A 5 -5.17 -18.47 59.45
N ARG A 6 -5.90 -19.08 58.49
CA ARG A 6 -7.16 -19.91 58.52
C ARG A 6 -8.35 -19.62 59.49
N SER A 7 -9.59 -19.83 58.99
CA SER A 7 -10.46 -21.00 59.34
C SER A 7 -11.83 -21.06 58.62
N SER A 8 -12.30 -22.30 58.41
CA SER A 8 -13.45 -22.78 57.63
C SER A 8 -14.75 -22.96 58.43
N ALA A 9 -15.91 -23.08 57.76
CA ALA A 9 -17.07 -23.87 58.22
C ALA A 9 -18.00 -24.28 57.07
N ALA A 10 -18.43 -25.54 57.07
CA ALA A 10 -19.35 -26.19 56.14
C ALA A 10 -20.65 -26.60 56.87
N VAL A 11 -21.81 -26.62 56.19
CA VAL A 11 -23.04 -27.30 56.64
C VAL A 11 -23.80 -27.92 55.46
N LEU A 12 -24.14 -29.20 55.61
CA LEU A 12 -24.96 -30.07 54.74
C LEU A 12 -26.48 -29.85 54.92
N LEU A 13 -27.25 -30.00 53.84
CA LEU A 13 -28.60 -30.61 53.78
C LEU A 13 -28.84 -31.01 52.31
N GLY A 14 -29.45 -32.11 51.89
CA GLY A 14 -30.22 -33.19 52.49
C GLY A 14 -31.06 -33.80 51.35
N THR A 15 -30.94 -35.09 51.09
CA THR A 15 -31.63 -35.82 50.00
C THR A 15 -33.07 -36.20 50.36
N VAL A 16 -34.01 -36.01 49.42
CA VAL A 16 -35.30 -36.73 49.35
C VAL A 16 -35.51 -37.25 47.94
N VAL A 17 -35.80 -38.54 47.84
CA VAL A 17 -36.08 -39.32 46.62
C VAL A 17 -37.57 -39.32 46.33
N SER A 18 -37.96 -39.09 45.08
CA SER A 18 -39.28 -39.44 44.53
C SER A 18 -39.10 -40.14 43.18
N LEU A 19 -39.67 -41.34 43.05
CA LEU A 19 -39.73 -42.18 41.87
C LEU A 19 -40.98 -41.85 41.03
N ALA A 20 -40.81 -41.66 39.71
CA ALA A 20 -41.74 -42.10 38.66
C ALA A 20 -41.06 -41.90 37.28
N GLY A 21 -41.03 -42.97 36.48
CA GLY A 21 -40.15 -43.10 35.31
C GLY A 21 -40.66 -42.53 33.99
N CYS A 22 -39.78 -42.59 32.98
CA CYS A 22 -40.12 -42.62 31.56
C CYS A 22 -38.91 -43.11 30.74
N GLY A 23 -39.21 -43.91 29.72
CA GLY A 23 -38.45 -44.24 28.50
C GLY A 23 -36.92 -44.16 28.49
N SER A 24 -36.28 -45.29 28.26
CA SER A 24 -34.90 -45.38 27.77
C SER A 24 -34.79 -44.82 26.34
N GLU A 25 -34.41 -43.55 26.19
CA GLU A 25 -33.78 -43.06 24.97
C GLU A 25 -32.27 -43.12 25.15
N VAL A 26 -31.62 -43.95 24.34
CA VAL A 26 -30.17 -43.95 24.17
C VAL A 26 -29.81 -42.61 23.51
N ARG A 27 -29.42 -41.63 24.34
CA ARG A 27 -28.85 -40.37 23.86
C ARG A 27 -27.52 -40.71 23.17
N ARG A 28 -27.52 -40.74 21.84
CA ARG A 28 -26.28 -40.79 21.05
C ARG A 28 -25.46 -39.56 21.46
N GLN A 29 -24.29 -39.81 22.03
CA GLN A 29 -23.28 -38.80 22.24
C GLN A 29 -22.92 -38.21 20.86
N PRO A 30 -22.88 -36.88 20.68
CA PRO A 30 -22.35 -36.31 19.45
C PRO A 30 -20.93 -36.84 19.24
N PRO A 31 -20.53 -37.19 18.01
CA PRO A 31 -19.15 -37.58 17.75
C PRO A 31 -18.24 -36.47 18.27
N GLY A 32 -17.18 -36.85 18.99
CA GLY A 32 -16.14 -35.91 19.41
C GLY A 32 -15.54 -35.20 18.18
N PRO A 33 -14.87 -34.05 18.38
CA PRO A 33 -14.23 -33.35 17.26
C PRO A 33 -13.29 -34.33 16.56
N GLY A 34 -13.54 -34.57 15.28
CA GLY A 34 -12.65 -35.35 14.42
C GLY A 34 -11.28 -34.68 14.31
N PRO A 35 -10.29 -35.34 13.69
CA PRO A 35 -9.02 -34.70 13.39
C PRO A 35 -9.30 -33.39 12.63
N ALA A 36 -8.73 -32.28 13.10
CA ALA A 36 -8.96 -30.97 12.51
C ALA A 36 -8.49 -30.99 11.04
N THR A 37 -9.43 -30.90 10.10
CA THR A 37 -9.11 -30.70 8.68
C THR A 37 -8.60 -29.28 8.51
N ALA A 38 -7.33 -29.11 8.14
CA ALA A 38 -6.81 -27.80 7.78
C ALA A 38 -7.34 -27.44 6.39
N VAL A 39 -8.05 -26.31 6.30
CA VAL A 39 -8.54 -25.71 5.07
C VAL A 39 -7.68 -24.50 4.79
N GLU A 40 -7.24 -24.39 3.54
CA GLU A 40 -6.39 -23.30 3.09
C GLU A 40 -6.88 -22.87 1.71
N GLU A 41 -7.06 -21.56 1.51
CA GLU A 41 -7.38 -21.03 0.19
C GLU A 41 -6.11 -21.04 -0.67
N LEU A 42 -6.17 -21.69 -1.83
CA LEU A 42 -5.09 -21.69 -2.80
C LEU A 42 -5.14 -20.38 -3.59
N ARG A 43 -4.06 -19.61 -3.46
CA ARG A 43 -3.84 -18.43 -4.29
C ARG A 43 -3.83 -18.84 -5.76
N ARG A 44 -4.29 -17.94 -6.64
CA ARG A 44 -4.11 -18.07 -8.09
C ARG A 44 -3.14 -17.01 -8.59
N PRO A 45 -2.34 -17.30 -9.63
CA PRO A 45 -1.56 -16.27 -10.28
C PRO A 45 -2.49 -15.18 -10.80
N ALA A 46 -2.07 -13.93 -10.70
CA ALA A 46 -2.72 -12.87 -11.45
C ALA A 46 -2.40 -13.03 -12.95
N THR A 47 -3.28 -12.55 -13.81
CA THR A 47 -3.08 -12.51 -15.27
C THR A 47 -3.11 -11.08 -15.82
N GLU A 48 -3.46 -10.12 -14.95
CA GLU A 48 -3.70 -8.73 -15.27
C GLU A 48 -2.88 -7.82 -14.36
N ILE A 49 -2.50 -6.65 -14.86
CA ILE A 49 -1.75 -5.63 -14.10
C ILE A 49 -2.41 -4.27 -14.30
N ASP A 50 -2.78 -3.59 -13.21
CA ASP A 50 -3.28 -2.22 -13.24
C ASP A 50 -2.28 -1.31 -12.51
N ILE A 51 -1.66 -0.35 -13.22
CA ILE A 51 -0.67 0.56 -12.65
C ILE A 51 -1.24 1.97 -12.57
N LEU A 52 -1.31 2.54 -11.38
CA LEU A 52 -1.67 3.94 -11.16
C LEU A 52 -0.42 4.75 -10.82
N LEU A 53 -0.07 5.71 -11.68
CA LEU A 53 0.96 6.69 -11.40
C LEU A 53 0.31 7.89 -10.68
N VAL A 54 0.79 8.19 -9.48
CA VAL A 54 0.38 9.38 -8.72
C VAL A 54 1.55 10.36 -8.77
N VAL A 55 1.43 11.38 -9.62
CA VAL A 55 2.53 12.28 -9.92
C VAL A 55 2.27 13.63 -9.28
N ASP A 56 3.18 14.03 -8.41
CA ASP A 56 3.21 15.37 -7.85
C ASP A 56 3.38 16.41 -8.95
N ASN A 57 2.54 17.43 -8.91
CA ASN A 57 2.54 18.53 -9.85
C ASN A 57 2.93 19.86 -9.22
N SER A 58 3.62 19.84 -8.08
CA SER A 58 4.13 21.01 -7.37
C SER A 58 5.22 21.78 -8.16
N PRO A 59 5.45 23.06 -7.84
CA PRO A 59 6.51 23.89 -8.42
C PRO A 59 7.94 23.48 -8.04
N SER A 60 8.40 22.35 -8.54
CA SER A 60 9.80 21.89 -8.56
C SER A 60 9.94 20.53 -9.23
N MET A 61 8.83 19.97 -9.73
CA MET A 61 8.73 18.61 -10.19
C MET A 61 9.20 18.39 -11.63
N ALA A 62 9.38 19.43 -12.46
CA ALA A 62 9.64 19.25 -13.89
C ALA A 62 10.84 18.33 -14.21
N ASP A 63 11.97 18.48 -13.51
CA ASP A 63 13.15 17.64 -13.73
C ASP A 63 12.93 16.21 -13.22
N LYS A 64 12.24 16.02 -12.08
CA LYS A 64 11.93 14.69 -11.53
C LYS A 64 10.95 13.93 -12.42
N GLN A 65 9.93 14.63 -12.94
CA GLN A 65 9.03 14.12 -13.96
C GLN A 65 9.80 13.75 -15.24
N ALA A 66 10.79 14.56 -15.65
CA ALA A 66 11.64 14.24 -16.78
C ALA A 66 12.52 13.01 -16.56
N VAL A 67 13.03 12.79 -15.34
CA VAL A 67 13.75 11.56 -14.97
C VAL A 67 12.81 10.34 -15.00
N LEU A 68 11.59 10.47 -14.47
CA LEU A 68 10.59 9.39 -14.54
C LEU A 68 10.20 9.08 -15.99
N ALA A 69 9.93 10.09 -16.81
CA ALA A 69 9.60 9.95 -18.23
C ALA A 69 10.69 9.20 -19.01
N GLN A 70 11.96 9.38 -18.64
CA GLN A 70 13.08 8.63 -19.24
C GLN A 70 13.17 7.18 -18.78
N THR A 71 12.64 6.85 -17.61
CA THR A 71 12.66 5.50 -17.02
C THR A 71 11.41 4.70 -17.39
N ILE A 72 10.30 5.36 -17.72
CA ILE A 72 9.03 4.72 -18.11
C ILE A 72 9.14 3.69 -19.24
N PRO A 73 9.92 3.93 -20.32
CA PRO A 73 10.10 2.91 -21.35
C PRO A 73 10.69 1.61 -20.79
N ASP A 74 11.57 1.69 -19.80
CA ASP A 74 12.14 0.52 -19.13
C ASP A 74 11.06 -0.23 -18.33
N LEU A 75 10.19 0.49 -17.60
CA LEU A 75 9.04 -0.11 -16.92
C LEU A 75 8.16 -0.87 -17.91
N VAL A 76 7.70 -0.22 -18.98
CA VAL A 76 6.81 -0.84 -19.98
C VAL A 76 7.46 -2.05 -20.66
N SER A 77 8.78 -2.01 -20.90
CA SER A 77 9.50 -3.10 -21.57
C SER A 77 9.86 -4.29 -20.67
N THR A 78 9.95 -4.08 -19.36
CA THR A 78 10.34 -5.10 -18.38
C THR A 78 9.15 -5.79 -17.74
N LEU A 79 7.94 -5.20 -17.83
CA LEU A 79 6.73 -5.86 -17.35
C LEU A 79 6.54 -7.24 -18.00
N PRO A 80 6.16 -8.26 -17.21
CA PRO A 80 5.91 -9.61 -17.71
C PRO A 80 4.79 -9.65 -18.76
N ASP A 81 4.62 -10.81 -19.42
CA ASP A 81 3.54 -10.96 -20.39
C ASP A 81 2.18 -11.06 -19.70
N ALA A 82 1.41 -9.97 -19.76
CA ALA A 82 0.13 -9.81 -19.09
C ALA A 82 -0.74 -8.78 -19.82
N ASP A 83 -2.03 -8.76 -19.48
CA ASP A 83 -2.94 -7.69 -19.87
C ASP A 83 -2.79 -6.50 -18.91
N VAL A 84 -2.49 -5.31 -19.42
CA VAL A 84 -2.04 -4.16 -18.62
C VAL A 84 -2.91 -2.93 -18.84
N HIS A 85 -3.31 -2.27 -17.76
CA HIS A 85 -3.85 -0.92 -17.74
C HIS A 85 -2.87 0.01 -16.99
N ILE A 86 -2.66 1.23 -17.50
CA ILE A 86 -1.81 2.25 -16.86
C ILE A 86 -2.48 3.62 -16.88
N GLY A 87 -2.83 4.12 -15.70
CA GLY A 87 -3.45 5.44 -15.48
C GLY A 87 -2.48 6.42 -14.81
N VAL A 88 -2.71 7.71 -15.01
CA VAL A 88 -1.95 8.79 -14.35
C VAL A 88 -2.93 9.72 -13.66
N ILE A 89 -2.69 10.06 -12.40
CA ILE A 89 -3.38 11.12 -11.67
C ILE A 89 -2.35 12.10 -11.10
N SER A 90 -2.79 13.31 -10.74
CA SER A 90 -1.95 14.25 -9.98
C SER A 90 -2.26 14.22 -8.48
N SER A 91 -1.38 14.83 -7.69
CA SER A 91 -1.55 15.12 -6.26
C SER A 91 -2.56 16.23 -5.95
N SER A 92 -3.00 16.99 -6.96
CA SER A 92 -3.78 18.22 -6.79
C SER A 92 -5.28 17.95 -6.54
N LEU A 93 -5.71 18.08 -5.29
CA LEU A 93 -7.12 18.08 -4.85
C LEU A 93 -7.68 19.49 -4.56
N GLY A 94 -6.91 20.52 -4.86
CA GLY A 94 -7.25 21.92 -4.58
C GLY A 94 -7.11 22.31 -3.12
N ALA A 95 -7.42 23.57 -2.83
CA ALA A 95 -7.31 24.13 -1.49
C ALA A 95 -8.54 23.85 -0.60
N LEU A 96 -9.37 22.84 -0.92
CA LEU A 96 -10.51 22.43 -0.10
C LEU A 96 -11.41 23.60 0.36
N THR A 97 -11.83 24.46 -0.59
CA THR A 97 -12.58 25.72 -0.39
C THR A 97 -11.81 26.90 0.24
N ALA A 98 -10.54 26.73 0.60
CA ALA A 98 -9.68 27.83 1.00
C ALA A 98 -9.19 28.62 -0.23
N PRO A 99 -8.91 29.93 -0.09
CA PRO A 99 -8.67 30.81 -1.24
C PRO A 99 -7.25 30.73 -1.83
N VAL A 100 -6.31 30.00 -1.20
CA VAL A 100 -4.87 30.05 -1.56
C VAL A 100 -4.58 29.43 -2.94
N CYS A 101 -5.39 28.47 -3.39
CA CYS A 101 -5.27 27.88 -4.73
C CYS A 101 -6.47 28.14 -5.65
N ASP A 102 -7.48 28.86 -5.15
CA ASP A 102 -8.67 29.24 -5.92
C ASP A 102 -8.53 30.70 -6.37
N LEU A 103 -8.03 30.88 -7.60
CA LEU A 103 -7.85 32.20 -8.22
C LEU A 103 -9.10 32.66 -9.00
N GLY A 104 -10.28 32.11 -8.68
CA GLY A 104 -11.54 32.46 -9.35
C GLY A 104 -11.47 32.18 -10.86
N SER A 105 -11.68 33.19 -11.70
CA SER A 105 -11.63 33.06 -13.17
C SER A 105 -10.25 32.69 -13.74
N SER A 106 -9.21 32.64 -12.91
CA SER A 106 -7.85 32.24 -13.27
C SER A 106 -7.44 30.89 -12.66
N ALA A 107 -8.38 30.17 -12.04
CA ALA A 107 -8.13 28.82 -11.55
C ALA A 107 -7.72 27.90 -12.71
N GLN A 108 -6.51 27.35 -12.63
CA GLN A 108 -6.05 26.36 -13.59
C GLN A 108 -6.59 24.99 -13.19
N PRO A 109 -7.03 24.15 -14.15
CA PRO A 109 -7.44 22.78 -13.86
C PRO A 109 -6.39 22.00 -13.04
N ALA A 110 -5.11 22.25 -13.31
CA ALA A 110 -3.97 21.68 -12.60
C ALA A 110 -3.98 21.92 -11.08
N HIS A 111 -4.67 22.93 -10.56
CA HIS A 111 -4.77 23.18 -9.12
C HIS A 111 -5.74 22.22 -8.42
N ASN A 112 -6.70 21.63 -9.15
CA ASN A 112 -7.67 20.69 -8.62
C ASN A 112 -8.14 19.73 -9.72
N GLU A 113 -7.40 18.65 -9.91
CA GLU A 113 -7.69 17.58 -10.86
C GLU A 113 -8.63 16.52 -10.27
N ARG A 114 -9.02 16.65 -8.99
CA ARG A 114 -10.03 15.80 -8.32
C ARG A 114 -9.73 14.30 -8.33
N ALA A 115 -8.46 13.92 -8.51
CA ALA A 115 -8.02 12.55 -8.75
C ALA A 115 -8.66 11.91 -10.01
N HIS A 116 -9.03 12.71 -11.01
CA HIS A 116 -9.42 12.22 -12.33
C HIS A 116 -8.19 11.75 -13.11
N LEU A 117 -8.38 10.76 -13.98
CA LEU A 117 -7.32 10.27 -14.86
C LEU A 117 -6.89 11.37 -15.84
N LEU A 118 -5.58 11.53 -16.00
CA LEU A 118 -4.98 12.55 -16.84
C LEU A 118 -4.53 11.93 -18.16
N SER A 119 -5.13 12.38 -19.26
CA SER A 119 -4.79 11.95 -20.62
C SER A 119 -4.36 13.15 -21.48
N ARG A 120 -3.26 13.79 -21.10
CA ARG A 120 -2.70 14.96 -21.81
C ARG A 120 -1.18 14.93 -21.87
N THR A 121 -0.59 15.52 -22.90
CA THR A 121 0.85 15.77 -23.01
C THR A 121 1.22 17.13 -22.42
N ALA A 122 2.52 17.45 -22.31
CA ALA A 122 3.01 18.78 -21.90
C ALA A 122 2.49 19.94 -22.77
N SER A 123 2.07 19.65 -24.01
CA SER A 123 1.43 20.65 -24.90
C SER A 123 -0.08 20.82 -24.67
N GLY A 124 -0.67 20.01 -23.79
CA GLY A 124 -2.12 19.94 -23.54
C GLY A 124 -2.89 19.07 -24.53
N SER A 125 -2.21 18.40 -25.48
CA SER A 125 -2.87 17.50 -26.44
C SER A 125 -3.23 16.16 -25.80
N ALA A 126 -4.36 15.56 -26.17
CA ALA A 126 -4.68 14.19 -25.76
C ALA A 126 -3.87 13.15 -26.57
N PRO A 127 -3.16 12.22 -25.92
CA PRO A 127 -2.52 11.09 -26.60
C PRO A 127 -3.57 10.05 -27.03
N SER A 128 -3.14 9.06 -27.83
CA SER A 128 -4.01 7.91 -28.14
C SER A 128 -4.08 6.99 -26.92
N THR A 129 -5.29 6.72 -26.45
CA THR A 129 -5.55 5.90 -25.26
C THR A 129 -6.30 4.62 -25.59
N LEU A 130 -6.42 3.71 -24.61
CA LEU A 130 -7.08 2.42 -24.81
C LEU A 130 -8.58 2.64 -25.02
N GLU A 131 -9.07 2.34 -26.23
CA GLU A 131 -10.49 2.47 -26.59
C GLU A 131 -11.10 3.87 -26.35
N GLY A 132 -10.26 4.92 -26.30
CA GLY A 132 -10.69 6.28 -25.99
C GLY A 132 -10.97 6.55 -24.49
N LYS A 133 -10.60 5.62 -23.60
CA LYS A 133 -10.60 5.81 -22.14
C LYS A 133 -9.46 6.73 -21.72
N GLU A 134 -9.39 7.18 -20.47
CA GLU A 134 -8.35 8.13 -20.01
C GLU A 134 -7.04 7.46 -19.54
N PHE A 135 -6.86 6.17 -19.85
CA PHE A 135 -5.67 5.39 -19.50
C PHE A 135 -5.12 4.62 -20.71
N LEU A 136 -3.87 4.18 -20.59
CA LEU A 136 -3.17 3.38 -21.59
C LEU A 136 -3.27 1.89 -21.25
N GLY A 137 -3.05 1.01 -22.23
CA GLY A 137 -3.01 -0.41 -21.95
C GLY A 137 -2.77 -1.28 -23.17
N TRP A 138 -2.56 -2.57 -22.92
CA TRP A 138 -2.37 -3.59 -23.96
C TRP A 138 -2.79 -4.97 -23.45
N PRO A 139 -3.26 -5.87 -24.32
CA PRO A 139 -3.58 -7.25 -23.93
C PRO A 139 -2.31 -8.09 -23.77
N ALA A 140 -2.44 -9.23 -23.10
CA ALA A 140 -1.39 -10.25 -23.05
C ALA A 140 -0.89 -10.66 -24.45
N SER A 141 0.35 -11.14 -24.53
CA SER A 141 1.06 -11.51 -25.76
C SER A 141 1.33 -10.36 -26.74
N THR A 142 1.17 -9.10 -26.30
CA THR A 142 1.63 -7.93 -27.06
C THR A 142 3.16 -7.89 -27.09
N SER A 143 3.77 -7.78 -28.26
CA SER A 143 5.24 -7.76 -28.42
C SER A 143 5.87 -6.44 -27.93
N ASN A 144 7.16 -6.47 -27.57
CA ASN A 144 7.88 -5.28 -27.11
C ASN A 144 7.87 -4.13 -28.14
N ASP A 145 7.93 -4.43 -29.43
CA ASP A 145 7.85 -3.42 -30.50
C ASP A 145 6.48 -2.70 -30.51
N GLN A 146 5.41 -3.40 -30.13
CA GLN A 146 4.07 -2.83 -29.99
C GLN A 146 3.89 -2.08 -28.67
N ARG A 147 4.57 -2.50 -27.59
CA ARG A 147 4.55 -1.81 -26.29
C ARG A 147 5.37 -0.50 -26.31
N ALA A 148 6.46 -0.45 -27.07
CA ALA A 148 7.35 0.72 -27.14
C ALA A 148 6.64 2.07 -27.36
N PRO A 149 5.73 2.25 -28.34
CA PRO A 149 5.01 3.52 -28.51
C PRO A 149 4.08 3.84 -27.34
N ILE A 150 3.57 2.85 -26.61
CA ILE A 150 2.77 3.05 -25.39
C ILE A 150 3.66 3.64 -24.28
N GLY A 151 4.89 3.14 -24.13
CA GLY A 151 5.87 3.72 -23.21
C GLY A 151 6.20 5.17 -23.54
N GLY A 152 6.31 5.52 -24.82
CA GLY A 152 6.46 6.91 -25.26
C GLY A 152 5.26 7.79 -24.86
N SER A 153 4.04 7.32 -25.13
CA SER A 153 2.81 8.04 -24.72
C SER A 153 2.69 8.21 -23.21
N LEU A 154 3.08 7.20 -22.43
CA LEU A 154 3.05 7.26 -20.97
C LEU A 154 4.07 8.28 -20.43
N ALA A 155 5.27 8.33 -21.02
CA ALA A 155 6.27 9.34 -20.69
C ALA A 155 5.75 10.76 -21.00
N ASP A 156 5.09 10.95 -22.15
CA ASP A 156 4.46 12.22 -22.51
C ASP A 156 3.31 12.59 -21.54
N MET A 157 2.54 11.61 -21.06
CA MET A 157 1.48 11.82 -20.06
C MET A 157 2.04 12.25 -18.71
N VAL A 158 3.13 11.64 -18.25
CA VAL A 158 3.82 12.06 -17.02
C VAL A 158 4.31 13.51 -17.13
N LEU A 159 4.91 13.89 -18.26
CA LEU A 159 5.29 15.29 -18.51
C LEU A 159 4.07 16.22 -18.65
N GLY A 160 2.93 15.69 -19.07
CA GLY A 160 1.66 16.42 -19.19
C GLY A 160 0.96 16.68 -17.87
N VAL A 161 1.38 16.03 -16.78
CA VAL A 161 0.94 16.37 -15.42
C VAL A 161 1.31 17.82 -15.10
N GLY A 162 2.54 18.23 -15.43
CA GLY A 162 3.05 19.59 -15.26
C GLY A 162 3.49 19.90 -13.83
N GLU A 163 3.93 21.13 -13.57
CA GLU A 163 4.44 21.61 -12.27
C GLU A 163 3.70 22.86 -11.75
N THR A 164 2.47 23.07 -12.24
CA THR A 164 1.63 24.23 -11.91
C THR A 164 0.51 23.86 -10.95
N GLY A 165 0.70 22.83 -10.14
CA GLY A 165 -0.24 22.36 -9.12
C GLY A 165 -0.45 23.36 -8.00
N CYS A 166 -1.44 23.08 -7.16
CA CYS A 166 -1.62 23.80 -5.90
C CYS A 166 -0.56 23.30 -4.92
N GLY A 167 0.25 24.18 -4.33
CA GLY A 167 1.31 23.82 -3.36
C GLY A 167 0.83 23.25 -2.01
N TYR A 168 -0.35 22.63 -1.98
CA TYR A 168 -0.85 21.78 -0.91
C TYR A 168 -1.08 20.39 -1.50
N GLU A 169 -0.01 19.65 -1.69
CA GLU A 169 -0.02 18.39 -2.42
C GLU A 169 -0.62 17.27 -1.57
N MET A 170 -1.60 16.55 -2.12
CA MET A 170 -2.33 15.48 -1.40
C MET A 170 -2.23 14.15 -2.13
N PRO A 171 -1.03 13.65 -2.47
CA PRO A 171 -0.90 12.46 -3.31
C PRO A 171 -1.50 11.20 -2.65
N LEU A 172 -1.42 11.06 -1.32
CA LEU A 172 -2.01 9.91 -0.62
C LEU A 172 -3.54 9.96 -0.63
N GLU A 173 -4.16 11.12 -0.42
CA GLU A 173 -5.62 11.26 -0.53
C GLU A 173 -6.10 11.17 -1.97
N ALA A 174 -5.32 11.67 -2.96
CA ALA A 174 -5.66 11.52 -4.38
C ALA A 174 -5.71 10.05 -4.79
N MET A 175 -4.73 9.26 -4.36
CA MET A 175 -4.72 7.80 -4.51
C MET A 175 -5.98 7.16 -3.91
N VAL A 176 -6.28 7.45 -2.63
CA VAL A 176 -7.46 6.90 -1.94
C VAL A 176 -8.76 7.30 -2.62
N ARG A 177 -8.89 8.57 -3.01
CA ARG A 177 -10.08 9.09 -3.68
C ARG A 177 -10.35 8.35 -4.98
N PHE A 178 -9.33 8.07 -5.79
CA PHE A 178 -9.49 7.31 -7.03
C PHE A 178 -9.75 5.82 -6.76
N LEU A 179 -8.89 5.14 -6.00
CA LEU A 179 -8.91 3.67 -5.87
C LEU A 179 -9.92 3.13 -4.86
N VAL A 180 -10.17 3.85 -3.76
CA VAL A 180 -10.75 3.27 -2.54
C VAL A 180 -12.04 3.94 -2.09
N ASP A 181 -12.21 5.25 -2.26
CA ASP A 181 -13.42 5.93 -1.78
C ASP A 181 -14.67 5.37 -2.50
N PRO A 182 -15.62 4.73 -1.78
CA PRO A 182 -16.81 4.17 -2.41
C PRO A 182 -17.80 5.25 -2.86
N ASN A 183 -17.70 6.48 -2.33
CA ASN A 183 -18.57 7.59 -2.66
C ASN A 183 -17.80 8.92 -2.69
N PRO A 184 -16.89 9.10 -3.68
CA PRO A 184 -16.10 10.31 -3.81
C PRO A 184 -17.03 11.50 -4.07
N TYR A 185 -16.86 12.57 -3.30
CA TYR A 185 -17.69 13.78 -3.40
C TYR A 185 -17.50 14.48 -4.75
N GLU A 186 -18.55 15.05 -5.34
CA GLU A 186 -18.42 15.86 -6.58
C GLU A 186 -17.80 17.23 -6.29
N SER A 187 -18.20 17.84 -5.17
CA SER A 187 -17.66 19.13 -4.71
C SER A 187 -17.73 19.27 -3.19
N LEU A 188 -17.11 20.32 -2.66
CA LEU A 188 -17.12 20.68 -1.25
C LEU A 188 -17.67 22.09 -1.08
N HIS A 189 -18.43 22.30 0.00
CA HIS A 189 -18.79 23.64 0.48
C HIS A 189 -18.60 23.75 2.00
N GLN A 190 -18.49 24.97 2.51
CA GLN A 190 -18.46 25.22 3.95
C GLN A 190 -19.88 25.45 4.48
N ALA A 191 -20.28 24.72 5.53
CA ALA A 191 -21.51 24.97 6.29
C ALA A 191 -21.27 24.67 7.77
N ASP A 192 -21.81 25.52 8.66
CA ASP A 192 -21.68 25.40 10.12
C ASP A 192 -20.23 25.23 10.64
N GLY A 193 -19.26 25.82 9.92
CA GLY A 193 -17.84 25.76 10.28
C GLY A 193 -17.14 24.43 9.95
N LEU A 194 -17.77 23.58 9.13
CA LEU A 194 -17.25 22.31 8.65
C LEU A 194 -17.28 22.27 7.12
N LEU A 195 -16.47 21.38 6.53
CA LEU A 195 -16.63 20.99 5.14
C LEU A 195 -17.79 20.01 4.99
N GLN A 196 -18.64 20.25 4.01
CA GLN A 196 -19.73 19.38 3.60
C GLN A 196 -19.46 18.85 2.19
N ARG A 197 -19.73 17.57 1.99
CA ARG A 197 -19.59 16.85 0.72
C ARG A 197 -20.89 16.97 -0.07
N ASP A 198 -20.81 17.49 -1.29
CA ASP A 198 -21.94 17.57 -2.22
C ASP A 198 -21.80 16.59 -3.37
N GLY A 199 -22.88 15.88 -3.66
CA GLY A 199 -22.97 14.98 -4.81
C GLY A 199 -22.00 13.81 -4.76
N THR A 200 -21.95 13.08 -5.87
CA THR A 200 -21.03 11.96 -6.08
C THR A 200 -20.33 12.17 -7.42
N ASP A 201 -19.01 12.03 -7.44
CA ASP A 201 -18.18 12.14 -8.62
C ASP A 201 -18.34 10.92 -9.54
N GLN A 202 -19.40 10.95 -10.36
CA GLN A 202 -19.73 9.85 -11.27
C GLN A 202 -18.68 9.66 -12.37
N VAL A 203 -17.93 10.72 -12.73
CA VAL A 203 -16.85 10.64 -13.73
C VAL A 203 -15.72 9.80 -13.17
N LEU A 204 -15.29 10.09 -11.93
CA LEU A 204 -14.27 9.28 -11.25
C LEU A 204 -14.73 7.83 -11.07
N LEU A 205 -15.97 7.61 -10.60
CA LEU A 205 -16.49 6.26 -10.39
C LEU A 205 -16.51 5.44 -11.69
N GLN A 206 -16.90 6.04 -12.81
CA GLN A 206 -16.89 5.38 -14.11
C GLN A 206 -15.45 5.09 -14.57
N ALA A 207 -14.54 6.06 -14.45
CA ALA A 207 -13.13 5.88 -14.79
C ALA A 207 -12.47 4.76 -13.97
N ARG A 208 -12.76 4.68 -12.66
CA ARG A 208 -12.31 3.56 -11.80
C ARG A 208 -12.87 2.23 -12.29
N ALA A 209 -14.17 2.16 -12.57
CA ALA A 209 -14.81 0.92 -13.01
C ALA A 209 -14.27 0.42 -14.36
N ASP A 210 -13.88 1.34 -15.25
CA ASP A 210 -13.25 1.00 -16.52
C ASP A 210 -11.79 0.60 -16.39
N PHE A 211 -11.09 1.11 -15.37
CA PHE A 211 -9.66 0.93 -15.13
C PHE A 211 -9.34 -0.31 -14.29
N LEU A 212 -9.99 -0.50 -13.13
CA LEU A 212 -9.68 -1.58 -12.20
C LEU A 212 -10.34 -2.88 -12.60
N ARG A 213 -9.56 -3.96 -12.63
CA ARG A 213 -10.04 -5.32 -12.92
C ARG A 213 -9.91 -6.22 -11.68
N PRO A 214 -10.89 -7.06 -11.34
CA PRO A 214 -10.89 -7.78 -10.05
C PRO A 214 -9.67 -8.67 -9.78
N ASP A 215 -9.10 -9.27 -10.81
CA ASP A 215 -7.99 -10.23 -10.68
C ASP A 215 -6.59 -9.64 -10.93
N SER A 216 -6.50 -8.32 -11.16
CA SER A 216 -5.22 -7.67 -11.43
C SER A 216 -4.35 -7.49 -10.19
N VAL A 217 -3.03 -7.54 -10.40
CA VAL A 217 -2.07 -6.90 -9.50
C VAL A 217 -2.21 -5.39 -9.67
N VAL A 218 -2.43 -4.67 -8.57
CA VAL A 218 -2.45 -3.20 -8.60
C VAL A 218 -1.12 -2.67 -8.11
N VAL A 219 -0.48 -1.85 -8.94
CA VAL A 219 0.73 -1.12 -8.56
C VAL A 219 0.38 0.36 -8.43
N VAL A 220 0.64 0.94 -7.27
CA VAL A 220 0.64 2.39 -7.11
C VAL A 220 2.07 2.89 -7.14
N LEU A 221 2.42 3.72 -8.13
CA LEU A 221 3.70 4.38 -8.21
C LEU A 221 3.54 5.88 -7.93
N LEU A 222 3.90 6.30 -6.72
CA LEU A 222 3.83 7.68 -6.27
C LEU A 222 5.17 8.38 -6.45
N LEU A 223 5.18 9.56 -7.06
CA LEU A 223 6.35 10.42 -7.23
C LEU A 223 6.07 11.79 -6.59
N SER A 224 6.83 12.19 -5.56
CA SER A 224 6.70 13.52 -4.92
C SER A 224 8.00 13.98 -4.27
N ASP A 225 8.34 15.26 -4.43
CA ASP A 225 9.48 15.90 -3.77
C ASP A 225 9.08 16.70 -2.51
N GLU A 226 7.79 16.70 -2.18
CA GLU A 226 7.20 17.38 -1.03
C GLU A 226 6.73 16.43 0.07
N ASN A 227 6.36 16.99 1.22
CA ASN A 227 5.67 16.25 2.27
C ASN A 227 4.16 16.16 1.96
N ASP A 228 3.53 15.06 2.39
CA ASP A 228 2.10 14.82 2.12
C ASP A 228 1.20 15.77 2.93
N CYS A 229 0.42 16.59 2.24
CA CYS A 229 -0.58 17.51 2.79
C CYS A 229 -2.01 16.95 2.74
N SER A 230 -2.19 15.63 2.82
CA SER A 230 -3.52 15.02 2.76
C SER A 230 -4.38 15.36 3.98
N VAL A 231 -5.11 16.48 3.88
CA VAL A 231 -5.92 17.11 4.92
C VAL A 231 -7.29 16.44 5.06
N ASP A 232 -7.74 16.30 6.30
CA ASP A 232 -9.06 15.77 6.65
C ASP A 232 -10.19 16.70 6.18
N VAL A 233 -10.98 16.19 5.22
CA VAL A 233 -12.15 16.86 4.65
C VAL A 233 -13.46 16.57 5.41
N GLY A 234 -13.44 15.69 6.40
CA GLY A 234 -14.57 15.42 7.29
C GLY A 234 -14.71 16.43 8.44
N GLY A 235 -13.69 17.25 8.67
CA GLY A 235 -13.64 18.22 9.76
C GLY A 235 -13.37 19.66 9.34
N GLN A 236 -12.56 20.35 10.13
CA GLN A 236 -12.16 21.74 9.90
C GLN A 236 -10.80 21.86 9.19
N GLY A 237 -10.38 20.83 8.46
CA GLY A 237 -9.05 20.76 7.86
C GLY A 237 -8.72 21.93 6.94
N TYR A 238 -9.72 22.46 6.22
CA TYR A 238 -9.59 23.64 5.37
C TYR A 238 -8.98 24.87 6.07
N LEU A 239 -9.10 24.97 7.40
CA LEU A 239 -8.52 26.07 8.16
C LEU A 239 -6.99 26.14 8.03
N THR A 240 -6.31 25.00 7.89
CA THR A 240 -4.84 24.98 7.69
C THR A 240 -4.43 25.47 6.31
N LEU A 241 -5.33 25.45 5.33
CA LEU A 241 -5.05 25.89 3.95
C LEU A 241 -5.34 27.38 3.73
N GLY A 242 -5.71 28.10 4.80
CA GLY A 242 -6.00 29.53 4.77
C GLY A 242 -4.76 30.41 4.57
N PRO A 243 -4.92 31.62 4.02
CA PRO A 243 -3.80 32.52 3.69
C PRO A 243 -3.25 33.27 4.91
N GLN A 244 -3.96 33.26 6.04
CA GLN A 244 -3.59 34.02 7.24
C GLN A 244 -2.82 33.15 8.21
N PRO A 245 -1.90 33.73 9.01
CA PRO A 245 -1.27 33.02 10.12
C PRO A 245 -2.28 32.31 11.01
N PHE A 246 -1.95 31.10 11.42
CA PHE A 246 -2.76 30.26 12.25
C PHE A 246 -2.53 30.57 13.72
N PHE A 247 -3.42 30.06 14.56
CA PHE A 247 -3.26 30.16 16.01
C PHE A 247 -2.01 29.41 16.45
N ARG A 248 -1.31 29.99 17.43
CA ARG A 248 -0.17 29.31 18.05
C ARG A 248 -0.64 28.07 18.80
N SER A 249 0.28 27.14 19.02
CA SER A 249 0.16 26.12 20.06
C SER A 249 0.59 26.66 21.42
N THR A 250 0.23 25.92 22.48
CA THR A 250 0.81 26.09 23.80
C THR A 250 2.30 25.68 23.81
N THR A 251 3.04 26.16 24.80
CA THR A 251 4.49 26.00 24.95
C THR A 251 4.88 24.54 25.18
N GLU A 252 3.98 23.76 25.78
CA GLU A 252 4.15 22.32 25.97
C GLU A 252 4.31 21.60 24.62
N CYS A 253 3.53 21.99 23.60
CA CYS A 253 3.65 21.41 22.26
C CYS A 253 5.06 21.55 21.70
N ALA A 254 5.71 22.70 21.92
CA ALA A 254 7.06 22.97 21.42
C ALA A 254 8.11 22.04 22.03
N SER A 255 7.86 21.48 23.22
CA SER A 255 8.72 20.48 23.86
C SER A 255 8.30 19.06 23.46
N ASP A 256 7.05 18.71 23.73
CA ASP A 256 6.45 17.41 23.44
C ASP A 256 5.06 17.59 22.81
N PRO A 257 4.88 17.29 21.51
CA PRO A 257 3.58 17.39 20.85
C PRO A 257 2.53 16.41 21.41
N ASN A 258 2.94 15.44 22.21
CA ASN A 258 2.06 14.49 22.89
C ASN A 258 1.79 14.85 24.36
N ASP A 259 2.30 16.00 24.84
CA ASP A 259 1.98 16.47 26.19
C ASP A 259 0.46 16.65 26.35
N PRO A 260 -0.16 16.21 27.46
CA PRO A 260 -1.61 16.38 27.67
C PRO A 260 -2.07 17.85 27.69
N CYS A 261 -1.16 18.80 27.92
CA CYS A 261 -1.38 20.24 27.84
C CYS A 261 -1.03 20.84 26.48
N CYS A 262 -0.56 20.04 25.51
CA CYS A 262 -0.37 20.47 24.14
C CYS A 262 -1.72 20.67 23.41
N THR A 263 -2.12 21.92 23.26
CA THR A 263 -3.34 22.32 22.56
C THR A 263 -3.14 23.58 21.71
N SER A 264 -4.13 23.91 20.88
CA SER A 264 -4.16 25.19 20.17
C SER A 264 -4.56 26.32 21.11
N CYS A 265 -3.94 27.49 20.97
CA CYS A 265 -4.36 28.69 21.69
C CYS A 265 -5.80 29.11 21.37
N ALA A 266 -6.36 28.68 20.23
CA ALA A 266 -7.77 28.92 19.90
C ALA A 266 -8.75 28.09 20.73
N LEU A 267 -8.28 27.03 21.38
CA LEU A 267 -9.11 26.08 22.13
C LEU A 267 -9.04 26.36 23.63
N ASP A 268 -10.04 25.86 24.36
CA ASP A 268 -10.09 25.92 25.81
C ASP A 268 -8.87 25.24 26.44
N ILE A 269 -8.52 25.68 27.65
CA ILE A 269 -7.42 25.11 28.43
C ILE A 269 -7.78 23.66 28.80
N PRO A 270 -6.94 22.67 28.47
CA PRO A 270 -7.22 21.28 28.80
C PRO A 270 -7.32 21.07 30.32
N ALA A 271 -8.13 20.10 30.74
CA ALA A 271 -8.33 19.82 32.16
C ALA A 271 -7.01 19.43 32.84
N GLY A 272 -6.65 20.14 33.92
CA GLY A 272 -5.41 19.90 34.67
C GLY A 272 -4.20 20.70 34.16
N CYS A 273 -4.38 21.56 33.16
CA CYS A 273 -3.34 22.44 32.62
C CYS A 273 -3.51 23.88 33.11
N ASP A 274 -2.41 24.60 33.20
CA ASP A 274 -2.40 26.03 33.50
C ASP A 274 -2.60 26.87 32.22
N PRO A 275 -3.16 28.09 32.31
CA PRO A 275 -3.22 28.99 31.16
C PRO A 275 -1.83 29.30 30.61
N ASP A 276 -1.64 29.18 29.29
CA ASP A 276 -0.38 29.55 28.65
C ASP A 276 -0.34 31.08 28.40
N PRO A 277 0.60 31.83 29.00
CA PRO A 277 0.69 33.27 28.82
C PRO A 277 0.98 33.70 27.37
N THR A 278 1.56 32.84 26.54
CA THR A 278 1.84 33.10 25.12
C THR A 278 0.58 33.07 24.26
N CYS A 279 -0.47 32.38 24.71
CA CYS A 279 -1.76 32.30 24.01
C CYS A 279 -2.61 33.57 24.15
N GLY A 280 -2.29 34.47 25.08
CA GLY A 280 -3.07 35.69 25.31
C GLY A 280 -4.50 35.35 25.76
N ALA A 281 -5.50 35.66 24.92
CA ALA A 281 -6.90 35.34 25.18
C ALA A 281 -7.26 33.91 24.71
N GLN A 282 -6.64 32.90 25.32
CA GLN A 282 -6.84 31.48 24.96
C GLN A 282 -8.32 31.07 24.96
N GLY A 283 -8.71 30.18 24.04
CA GLY A 283 -10.09 29.72 23.87
C GLY A 283 -11.01 30.72 23.17
N THR A 284 -10.46 31.79 22.61
CA THR A 284 -11.25 32.82 21.91
C THR A 284 -10.70 33.10 20.51
N SER A 285 -11.52 33.74 19.68
CA SER A 285 -11.08 34.23 18.37
C SER A 285 -10.00 35.32 18.43
N SER A 286 -9.73 35.87 19.62
CA SER A 286 -8.67 36.86 19.89
C SER A 286 -7.39 36.23 20.45
N ALA A 287 -7.30 34.90 20.51
CA ALA A 287 -6.09 34.19 20.90
C ALA A 287 -4.91 34.53 19.98
N THR A 288 -3.69 34.41 20.50
CA THR A 288 -2.48 34.76 19.77
C THR A 288 -2.28 33.85 18.55
N LYS A 289 -1.95 34.47 17.42
CA LYS A 289 -1.57 33.81 16.17
C LYS A 289 -0.07 33.96 15.92
N TYR A 290 0.50 33.11 15.07
CA TYR A 290 1.87 33.32 14.61
C TYR A 290 2.01 34.62 13.81
N ALA A 291 3.22 35.14 13.73
CA ALA A 291 3.56 36.11 12.70
C ALA A 291 3.67 35.41 11.34
N VAL A 292 3.48 36.14 10.25
CA VAL A 292 3.64 35.60 8.88
C VAL A 292 5.01 34.95 8.69
N PHE A 293 6.05 35.54 9.28
CA PHE A 293 7.43 35.03 9.23
C PHE A 293 7.60 33.65 9.89
N ASP A 294 6.83 33.36 10.93
CA ASP A 294 6.92 32.08 11.66
C ASP A 294 5.98 31.01 11.07
N ASP A 295 5.18 31.39 10.08
CA ASP A 295 4.00 30.63 9.69
C ASP A 295 3.61 30.85 8.23
N HIS A 296 4.59 30.58 7.37
CA HIS A 296 4.44 30.69 5.93
C HIS A 296 3.44 29.64 5.39
N PRO A 297 2.56 29.99 4.42
CA PRO A 297 1.60 29.07 3.83
C PRO A 297 2.20 27.76 3.29
N ASN A 298 3.35 27.79 2.63
CA ASN A 298 4.00 26.57 2.11
C ASN A 298 4.36 25.54 3.19
N LEU A 299 4.40 25.94 4.46
CA LEU A 299 4.76 25.05 5.56
C LEU A 299 3.54 24.50 6.29
N ARG A 300 2.31 24.76 5.83
CA ARG A 300 1.09 24.42 6.59
C ARG A 300 0.94 22.95 6.93
N CYS A 301 1.58 22.08 6.16
CA CYS A 301 1.46 20.63 6.27
C CYS A 301 2.59 20.00 7.10
N PHE A 302 3.58 20.82 7.51
CA PHE A 302 4.72 20.41 8.33
C PHE A 302 4.43 20.61 9.84
N ASP A 303 4.65 19.55 10.63
CA ASP A 303 4.65 19.50 12.11
C ASP A 303 3.46 20.24 12.77
N GLN A 304 2.25 19.97 12.24
CA GLN A 304 1.03 20.67 12.65
C GLN A 304 0.73 20.53 14.14
N LYS A 305 0.93 19.34 14.73
CA LYS A 305 0.65 19.15 16.16
C LYS A 305 1.56 20.02 17.03
N ARG A 306 2.87 20.09 16.75
CA ARG A 306 3.80 20.96 17.48
C ARG A 306 3.48 22.45 17.28
N ARG A 307 3.16 22.84 16.05
CA ARG A 307 2.94 24.26 15.68
C ARG A 307 1.57 24.78 16.08
N TYR A 308 0.52 24.02 15.84
CA TYR A 308 -0.86 24.48 16.02
C TYR A 308 -1.57 23.81 17.19
N GLY A 309 -0.97 22.78 17.81
CA GLY A 309 -1.57 22.04 18.91
C GLY A 309 -2.65 21.05 18.47
N VAL A 310 -2.88 20.96 17.16
CA VAL A 310 -3.83 20.07 16.49
C VAL A 310 -3.23 19.60 15.16
N SER A 311 -3.58 18.40 14.73
CA SER A 311 -3.28 17.94 13.37
C SER A 311 -4.57 17.90 12.57
N PHE A 312 -4.52 18.42 11.35
CA PHE A 312 -5.59 18.39 10.37
C PHE A 312 -5.33 17.37 9.25
N LEU A 313 -4.21 16.64 9.31
CA LEU A 313 -3.92 15.59 8.33
C LEU A 313 -4.71 14.33 8.70
N TYR A 314 -5.16 13.59 7.69
CA TYR A 314 -5.59 12.21 7.93
C TYR A 314 -4.42 11.39 8.50
N PRO A 315 -4.65 10.40 9.38
CA PRO A 315 -3.58 9.54 9.86
C PRO A 315 -3.06 8.64 8.74
N VAL A 316 -1.78 8.23 8.80
CA VAL A 316 -1.17 7.26 7.88
C VAL A 316 -1.94 5.94 7.90
N ALA A 317 -2.49 5.55 9.07
CA ALA A 317 -3.36 4.40 9.22
C ALA A 317 -4.55 4.37 8.23
N ARG A 318 -5.03 5.53 7.76
CA ARG A 318 -6.05 5.64 6.70
C ARG A 318 -5.60 4.92 5.43
N TYR A 319 -4.39 5.21 4.98
CA TYR A 319 -3.84 4.67 3.73
C TYR A 319 -3.47 3.21 3.88
N VAL A 320 -3.00 2.80 5.06
CA VAL A 320 -2.77 1.38 5.37
C VAL A 320 -4.08 0.61 5.27
N ASN A 321 -5.13 1.06 5.95
CA ASN A 321 -6.44 0.41 5.93
C ASN A 321 -7.06 0.43 4.52
N ALA A 322 -6.86 1.51 3.77
CA ALA A 322 -7.30 1.64 2.38
C ALA A 322 -6.67 0.60 1.44
N LEU A 323 -5.40 0.25 1.63
CA LEU A 323 -4.69 -0.70 0.76
C LEU A 323 -4.76 -2.15 1.26
N THR A 324 -5.15 -2.39 2.53
CA THR A 324 -5.04 -3.72 3.15
C THR A 324 -6.34 -4.33 3.68
N ARG A 325 -7.43 -3.56 3.82
CA ARG A 325 -8.70 -4.08 4.35
C ARG A 325 -9.77 -4.22 3.30
N ALA A 326 -10.35 -5.42 3.20
CA ALA A 326 -11.48 -5.71 2.30
C ALA A 326 -12.74 -4.90 2.63
N GLU A 327 -12.90 -4.47 3.89
CA GLU A 327 -13.95 -3.55 4.32
C GLU A 327 -13.34 -2.37 5.06
N ILE A 328 -13.99 -1.21 4.92
CA ILE A 328 -13.60 0.06 5.55
C ILE A 328 -14.83 0.78 6.12
N ASP A 329 -14.64 1.71 7.06
CA ASP A 329 -15.68 2.67 7.46
C ASP A 329 -15.34 4.06 6.90
N PRO A 330 -15.95 4.52 5.79
CA PRO A 330 -15.66 5.81 5.19
C PRO A 330 -15.99 7.03 6.07
N ALA A 331 -16.72 6.84 7.18
CA ALA A 331 -17.00 7.89 8.15
C ALA A 331 -15.85 8.12 9.14
N GLN A 332 -14.92 7.17 9.29
CA GLN A 332 -13.76 7.34 10.16
C GLN A 332 -12.58 7.96 9.40
N PRO A 333 -11.80 8.85 10.04
CA PRO A 333 -10.60 9.42 9.44
C PRO A 333 -9.58 8.36 8.99
N ASP A 334 -9.43 7.29 9.76
CA ASP A 334 -8.50 6.19 9.52
C ASP A 334 -9.10 4.99 8.78
N PHE A 335 -10.38 5.06 8.36
CA PHE A 335 -11.13 3.94 7.78
C PHE A 335 -11.27 2.68 8.67
N ALA A 336 -10.93 2.74 9.95
CA ALA A 336 -11.07 1.59 10.84
C ALA A 336 -12.54 1.32 11.20
N ILE A 337 -12.90 0.04 11.30
CA ILE A 337 -14.24 -0.41 11.68
C ILE A 337 -14.28 -0.59 13.20
N TRP A 338 -14.88 0.36 13.91
CA TRP A 338 -15.05 0.32 15.38
C TRP A 338 -16.44 -0.17 15.83
N GLY A 339 -17.37 -0.32 14.88
CA GLY A 339 -18.76 -0.70 15.13
C GLY A 339 -19.29 -1.63 14.05
N THR A 340 -20.57 -1.51 13.73
CA THR A 340 -21.23 -2.33 12.68
C THR A 340 -21.28 -1.64 11.32
N ALA A 341 -20.85 -0.38 11.23
CA ALA A 341 -20.80 0.34 9.97
C ALA A 341 -19.53 -0.07 9.21
N SER A 342 -19.72 -0.67 8.04
CA SER A 342 -18.65 -0.98 7.10
C SER A 342 -19.17 -0.84 5.67
N SER A 343 -18.25 -0.72 4.73
CA SER A 343 -18.50 -0.73 3.30
C SER A 343 -17.41 -1.53 2.60
N PRO A 344 -17.74 -2.29 1.54
CA PRO A 344 -16.74 -2.97 0.74
C PRO A 344 -15.72 -1.97 0.20
N ASN A 345 -14.44 -2.31 0.31
CA ASN A 345 -13.36 -1.55 -0.29
C ASN A 345 -13.32 -1.87 -1.80
N PRO A 346 -13.57 -0.90 -2.70
CA PRO A 346 -13.54 -1.12 -4.15
C PRO A 346 -12.20 -1.67 -4.66
N LEU A 347 -11.08 -1.30 -4.04
CA LEU A 347 -9.75 -1.81 -4.40
C LEU A 347 -9.54 -3.26 -3.98
N LEU A 348 -10.28 -3.76 -2.98
CA LEU A 348 -10.13 -5.14 -2.50
C LEU A 348 -11.39 -5.98 -2.76
N ALA A 349 -12.26 -5.51 -3.65
CA ALA A 349 -13.42 -6.24 -4.12
C ALA A 349 -13.00 -7.40 -5.03
N GLY A 350 -12.76 -8.57 -4.43
CA GLY A 350 -12.29 -9.77 -5.14
C GLY A 350 -10.76 -9.87 -5.30
N ARG A 351 -10.02 -8.89 -4.74
CA ARG A 351 -8.55 -8.83 -4.74
C ARG A 351 -8.03 -9.00 -3.32
N THR A 352 -6.97 -9.78 -3.13
CA THR A 352 -6.31 -9.90 -1.83
C THR A 352 -5.31 -8.76 -1.62
N PRO A 353 -5.03 -8.33 -0.38
CA PRO A 353 -4.07 -7.25 -0.09
C PRO A 353 -2.68 -7.47 -0.68
N GLU A 354 -2.23 -8.72 -0.77
CA GLU A 354 -0.92 -9.11 -1.31
C GLU A 354 -0.82 -8.89 -2.85
N ARG A 355 -1.91 -8.49 -3.51
CA ARG A 355 -1.90 -8.06 -4.92
C ARG A 355 -1.82 -6.52 -5.06
N VAL A 356 -1.63 -5.78 -3.97
CA VAL A 356 -1.56 -4.31 -3.97
C VAL A 356 -0.16 -3.86 -3.58
N ILE A 357 0.64 -3.48 -4.57
CA ILE A 357 2.00 -3.00 -4.40
C ILE A 357 1.98 -1.47 -4.29
N PHE A 358 2.62 -0.91 -3.27
CA PHE A 358 2.80 0.53 -3.12
C PHE A 358 4.28 0.90 -3.24
N ALA A 359 4.61 1.68 -4.26
CA ALA A 359 5.95 2.19 -4.51
C ALA A 359 5.98 3.72 -4.37
N GLY A 360 6.77 4.21 -3.42
CA GLY A 360 7.00 5.65 -3.23
C GLY A 360 8.40 6.05 -3.71
N ILE A 361 8.46 6.92 -4.72
CA ILE A 361 9.66 7.67 -5.12
C ILE A 361 9.56 9.04 -4.47
N VAL A 362 10.16 9.18 -3.30
CA VAL A 362 9.95 10.34 -2.43
C VAL A 362 11.26 10.92 -1.89
N GLY A 363 11.19 12.07 -1.23
CA GLY A 363 12.36 12.68 -0.60
C GLY A 363 12.93 11.85 0.55
N VAL A 364 13.90 11.00 0.23
CA VAL A 364 14.72 10.20 1.15
C VAL A 364 16.16 10.15 0.63
N PRO A 365 17.19 10.03 1.48
CA PRO A 365 18.56 9.77 1.02
C PRO A 365 18.64 8.44 0.24
N TRP A 366 19.08 8.47 -1.02
CA TRP A 366 19.24 7.22 -1.81
C TRP A 366 20.22 6.25 -1.13
N GLN A 367 21.24 6.79 -0.44
CA GLN A 367 22.23 6.03 0.32
C GLN A 367 21.59 5.21 1.44
N ALA A 368 20.47 5.65 2.00
CA ALA A 368 19.78 4.95 3.07
C ALA A 368 18.95 3.77 2.56
N VAL A 369 18.48 3.82 1.31
CA VAL A 369 17.59 2.80 0.70
C VAL A 369 18.32 1.85 -0.25
N ALA A 370 19.53 2.19 -0.67
CA ALA A 370 20.36 1.33 -1.51
C ALA A 370 20.97 0.15 -0.73
N ARG A 371 21.18 -0.96 -1.43
CA ARG A 371 21.95 -2.11 -0.91
C ARG A 371 23.45 -1.87 -1.09
N GLY A 372 24.25 -2.51 -0.26
CA GLY A 372 25.72 -2.48 -0.37
C GLY A 372 26.32 -3.63 -1.18
N CYS A 373 25.50 -4.63 -1.54
CA CYS A 373 25.92 -5.83 -2.26
C CYS A 373 24.71 -6.55 -2.89
N PRO A 374 24.94 -7.54 -3.79
CA PRO A 374 23.87 -8.31 -4.44
C PRO A 374 22.92 -9.04 -3.47
N GLU A 375 21.75 -9.44 -3.98
CA GLU A 375 20.69 -10.08 -3.19
C GLU A 375 21.13 -11.40 -2.56
N GLY A 376 20.71 -11.63 -1.32
CA GLY A 376 21.10 -12.80 -0.53
C GLY A 376 22.56 -12.81 -0.04
N GLN A 377 23.32 -11.73 -0.24
CA GLN A 377 24.68 -11.58 0.29
C GLN A 377 24.71 -10.63 1.50
N SER A 378 25.60 -10.91 2.45
CA SER A 378 25.93 -10.00 3.55
C SER A 378 27.33 -9.42 3.33
N CYS A 379 27.43 -8.10 3.20
CA CYS A 379 28.69 -7.38 3.04
C CYS A 379 28.81 -6.24 4.05
N PRO A 380 29.18 -6.54 5.31
CA PRO A 380 29.29 -5.53 6.36
C PRO A 380 30.25 -4.41 5.96
N GLY A 381 29.77 -3.17 6.02
CA GLY A 381 30.57 -1.98 5.73
C GLY A 381 30.81 -1.69 4.24
N ALA A 382 30.18 -2.44 3.33
CA ALA A 382 30.18 -2.06 1.91
C ALA A 382 29.38 -0.76 1.71
N PRO A 383 29.88 0.18 0.87
CA PRO A 383 29.16 1.41 0.60
C PRO A 383 27.85 1.12 -0.15
N PRO A 384 26.80 1.92 0.06
CA PRO A 384 25.55 1.79 -0.68
C PRO A 384 25.77 2.07 -2.19
N ASP A 385 25.17 1.24 -3.04
CA ASP A 385 25.17 1.39 -4.49
C ASP A 385 23.88 0.82 -5.08
N LEU A 386 23.05 1.67 -5.71
CA LEU A 386 21.81 1.25 -6.36
C LEU A 386 22.05 0.32 -7.55
N ALA A 387 23.29 0.14 -8.01
CA ALA A 387 23.61 -0.94 -8.94
C ALA A 387 23.32 -2.35 -8.37
N PHE A 388 23.20 -2.48 -7.04
CA PHE A 388 22.80 -3.71 -6.35
C PHE A 388 21.30 -3.74 -5.97
N GLY A 389 20.53 -2.76 -6.41
CA GLY A 389 19.10 -2.64 -6.12
C GLY A 389 18.77 -1.92 -4.81
N LEU A 390 17.48 -1.82 -4.54
CA LEU A 390 16.90 -1.28 -3.31
C LEU A 390 16.87 -2.34 -2.21
N LYS A 391 16.98 -1.91 -0.96
CA LYS A 391 16.76 -2.77 0.21
C LYS A 391 15.38 -3.41 0.15
N THR A 392 15.31 -4.70 0.46
CA THR A 392 14.03 -5.41 0.62
C THR A 392 13.36 -5.06 1.96
N ALA A 393 12.12 -5.52 2.18
CA ALA A 393 11.46 -5.35 3.48
C ALA A 393 12.29 -5.99 4.62
N ALA A 394 12.84 -7.19 4.38
CA ALA A 394 13.75 -7.86 5.32
C ALA A 394 15.04 -7.05 5.59
N ASP A 395 15.68 -6.49 4.55
CA ASP A 395 16.86 -5.62 4.73
C ASP A 395 16.52 -4.39 5.59
N HIS A 396 15.34 -3.81 5.37
CA HIS A 396 14.86 -2.65 6.12
C HIS A 396 14.55 -2.97 7.58
N GLU A 397 13.93 -4.12 7.85
CA GLU A 397 13.63 -4.61 9.20
C GLU A 397 14.91 -4.87 9.99
N GLU A 398 15.87 -5.62 9.40
CA GLU A 398 17.16 -5.92 10.04
C GLU A 398 17.91 -4.64 10.43
N ALA A 399 17.95 -3.66 9.52
CA ALA A 399 18.65 -2.41 9.71
C ALA A 399 17.82 -1.31 10.41
N LYS A 400 16.54 -1.57 10.74
CA LYS A 400 15.57 -0.56 11.23
C LYS A 400 15.55 0.73 10.41
N THR A 401 15.77 0.59 9.09
CA THR A 401 15.98 1.75 8.21
C THR A 401 14.72 2.59 8.10
N LEU A 402 13.55 1.96 7.87
CA LEU A 402 12.29 2.69 7.69
C LEU A 402 11.82 3.35 9.00
N ASP A 403 12.10 2.75 10.15
CA ASP A 403 11.83 3.37 11.46
C ASP A 403 12.64 4.64 11.65
N ALA A 404 13.93 4.60 11.30
CA ALA A 404 14.79 5.77 11.40
C ALA A 404 14.38 6.88 10.41
N LEU A 405 13.94 6.51 9.21
CA LEU A 405 13.53 7.46 8.17
C LEU A 405 12.16 8.11 8.43
N ALA A 406 11.17 7.36 8.95
CA ALA A 406 9.81 7.86 9.12
C ALA A 406 9.48 8.36 10.53
N GLY A 407 10.11 7.79 11.57
CA GLY A 407 9.59 7.91 12.93
C GLY A 407 8.20 7.27 13.05
N ASP A 408 7.27 7.96 13.68
CA ASP A 408 5.84 7.61 13.70
C ASP A 408 5.01 8.90 13.56
N PRO A 409 4.61 9.27 12.33
CA PRO A 409 3.81 10.47 12.09
C PRO A 409 2.47 10.48 12.83
N ASP A 410 1.83 9.32 13.02
CA ASP A 410 0.52 9.22 13.68
C ASP A 410 0.65 9.39 15.20
N ALA A 411 1.78 8.97 15.77
CA ALA A 411 2.12 9.18 17.17
C ALA A 411 2.95 10.47 17.42
N ASN A 412 3.11 11.35 16.43
CA ASN A 412 3.95 12.55 16.50
C ASN A 412 5.40 12.27 16.95
N LEU A 413 5.94 11.10 16.64
CA LEU A 413 7.34 10.75 16.92
C LEU A 413 8.20 11.13 15.72
N PRO A 414 9.18 12.04 15.88
CA PRO A 414 10.01 12.46 14.76
C PRO A 414 10.95 11.35 14.30
N PRO A 415 11.42 11.39 13.04
CA PRO A 415 12.43 10.47 12.56
C PRO A 415 13.77 10.65 13.30
N THR A 416 14.49 9.56 13.50
CA THR A 416 15.83 9.61 14.09
C THR A 416 16.89 9.99 13.06
N GLU A 417 16.68 9.66 11.78
CA GLU A 417 17.57 10.03 10.68
C GLU A 417 17.64 11.54 10.50
N LEU A 418 18.85 12.08 10.55
CA LEU A 418 19.14 13.51 10.52
C LEU A 418 18.53 14.20 9.29
N PHE A 419 18.70 13.63 8.10
CA PHE A 419 18.21 14.25 6.86
C PHE A 419 16.69 14.17 6.70
N MET A 420 16.03 13.28 7.43
CA MET A 420 14.58 13.17 7.42
C MET A 420 13.90 14.09 8.45
N ARG A 421 14.64 14.68 9.38
CA ARG A 421 14.08 15.68 10.30
C ARG A 421 13.71 16.93 9.53
N GLU A 422 12.41 17.14 9.35
CA GLU A 422 11.86 18.37 8.78
C GLU A 422 12.27 19.57 9.64
N SER A 423 12.81 20.60 9.01
CA SER A 423 13.28 21.81 9.68
C SER A 423 13.32 22.96 8.70
N VAL A 424 13.03 24.17 9.16
CA VAL A 424 13.30 25.42 8.43
C VAL A 424 14.70 25.97 8.74
N ASP A 425 15.24 25.59 9.89
CA ASP A 425 16.56 25.98 10.36
C ASP A 425 17.60 24.92 9.94
N ALA A 426 18.85 25.34 9.76
CA ALA A 426 19.94 24.41 9.45
C ALA A 426 20.16 23.42 10.60
N ARG A 427 20.25 22.14 10.27
CA ARG A 427 20.42 21.03 11.21
C ARG A 427 21.91 20.83 11.52
N ILE A 428 22.17 20.15 12.64
CA ILE A 428 23.52 19.84 13.12
C ILE A 428 23.53 18.39 13.60
N GLY A 429 24.58 17.65 13.24
CA GLY A 429 24.77 16.27 13.70
C GLY A 429 25.37 15.39 12.62
N THR A 430 25.33 14.08 12.87
CA THR A 430 25.79 13.05 11.94
C THR A 430 24.67 12.03 11.76
N SER A 431 24.38 11.69 10.50
CA SER A 431 23.45 10.62 10.14
C SER A 431 24.05 9.26 10.50
N GLU A 432 23.28 8.44 11.21
CA GLU A 432 23.69 7.06 11.53
C GLU A 432 23.55 6.14 10.31
N LEU A 433 22.63 6.44 9.39
CA LEU A 433 22.40 5.61 8.19
C LEU A 433 23.41 5.90 7.08
N THR A 434 23.79 7.16 6.89
CA THR A 434 24.63 7.60 5.76
C THR A 434 26.06 7.99 6.16
N GLY A 435 26.30 8.27 7.45
CA GLY A 435 27.57 8.80 7.95
C GLY A 435 27.84 10.27 7.59
N ALA A 436 26.99 10.90 6.78
CA ALA A 436 27.12 12.31 6.43
C ALA A 436 26.83 13.22 7.63
N SER A 437 27.50 14.37 7.70
CA SER A 437 27.41 15.30 8.83
C SER A 437 27.05 16.71 8.39
N LEU A 438 26.18 17.36 9.15
CA LEU A 438 25.77 18.76 8.98
C LEU A 438 26.39 19.64 10.08
N PRO A 439 26.71 20.92 9.79
CA PRO A 439 26.32 21.69 8.60
C PRO A 439 27.28 21.59 7.41
N GLY A 440 28.22 20.64 7.41
CA GLY A 440 29.22 20.50 6.34
C GLY A 440 28.65 20.05 5.00
N GLU A 441 29.42 20.31 3.93
CA GLU A 441 29.14 19.76 2.61
C GLU A 441 29.14 18.22 2.65
N ASN A 442 28.17 17.60 1.98
CA ASN A 442 27.94 16.16 2.03
C ASN A 442 27.23 15.62 0.76
N PRO A 443 27.36 14.32 0.45
CA PRO A 443 26.77 13.72 -0.75
C PRO A 443 25.27 13.43 -0.65
N VAL A 444 24.60 13.69 0.48
CA VAL A 444 23.17 13.38 0.69
C VAL A 444 22.30 14.52 0.19
N ASN A 445 22.47 15.72 0.75
CA ASN A 445 21.67 16.90 0.41
C ASN A 445 22.52 18.10 -0.02
N GLY A 446 23.83 17.90 -0.19
CA GLY A 446 24.78 18.98 -0.39
C GLY A 446 25.12 19.69 0.91
N HIS A 447 24.19 20.49 1.43
CA HIS A 447 24.28 21.14 2.74
C HIS A 447 22.90 21.68 3.14
N ASP A 448 22.72 21.99 4.41
CA ASP A 448 21.52 22.73 4.85
C ASP A 448 21.65 24.22 4.49
N ARG A 449 20.58 24.76 3.92
CA ARG A 449 20.50 26.10 3.33
C ARG A 449 20.14 27.16 4.37
N ASN A 450 20.48 28.41 4.09
CA ASN A 450 19.87 29.54 4.79
C ASN A 450 18.53 29.89 4.13
N ILE A 451 17.42 29.72 4.83
CA ILE A 451 16.07 29.98 4.32
C ILE A 451 15.58 31.30 4.91
N GLU A 452 16.01 32.41 4.33
CA GLU A 452 15.77 33.77 4.87
C GLU A 452 14.28 34.08 5.08
N LEU A 453 13.41 33.57 4.20
CA LEU A 453 11.98 33.78 4.26
C LEU A 453 11.22 32.75 5.10
N ARG A 454 11.90 31.69 5.58
CA ARG A 454 11.30 30.54 6.28
C ARG A 454 10.07 29.98 5.56
N ASP A 455 10.15 29.89 4.24
CA ASP A 455 9.08 29.51 3.34
C ASP A 455 9.24 28.10 2.76
N GLY A 456 10.23 27.35 3.23
CA GLY A 456 10.51 25.98 2.81
C GLY A 456 11.28 25.19 3.86
N LEU A 457 11.36 23.88 3.65
CA LEU A 457 12.10 22.96 4.51
C LEU A 457 13.52 22.73 3.99
N GLN A 458 14.40 22.27 4.89
CA GLN A 458 15.67 21.68 4.53
C GLN A 458 15.45 20.38 3.74
N TYR A 459 16.32 20.13 2.77
CA TYR A 459 16.18 18.97 1.89
C TYR A 459 16.63 17.68 2.57
N ALA A 460 15.92 16.59 2.31
CA ALA A 460 16.30 15.23 2.68
C ALA A 460 17.34 14.65 1.73
N CYS A 461 17.28 15.03 0.46
CA CYS A 461 18.20 14.57 -0.56
C CYS A 461 18.39 15.60 -1.69
N SER A 462 19.47 15.43 -2.44
CA SER A 462 19.73 16.14 -3.70
C SER A 462 20.57 15.27 -4.64
N TYR A 463 20.35 15.35 -5.96
CA TYR A 463 21.21 14.69 -6.95
C TYR A 463 22.15 15.65 -7.71
N SER A 464 22.14 16.93 -7.33
CA SER A 464 23.18 17.93 -7.64
C SER A 464 23.83 18.43 -6.32
N PRO A 465 24.61 17.59 -5.61
CA PRO A 465 24.97 17.84 -4.22
C PRO A 465 25.96 19.01 -4.01
N LEU A 466 26.62 19.52 -5.04
CA LEU A 466 27.52 20.66 -4.88
C LEU A 466 26.75 22.00 -4.77
N GLU A 467 25.59 22.09 -5.41
CA GLU A 467 24.71 23.26 -5.41
C GLU A 467 23.25 22.75 -5.47
N PRO A 468 22.64 22.40 -4.33
CA PRO A 468 21.29 21.84 -4.29
C PRO A 468 20.24 22.91 -4.62
N GLU A 469 19.85 22.95 -5.88
CA GLU A 469 18.73 23.75 -6.35
C GLU A 469 17.39 23.06 -6.06
N PRO A 470 16.27 23.80 -5.90
CA PRO A 470 14.94 23.22 -5.67
C PRO A 470 14.54 22.15 -6.68
N SER A 471 14.83 22.36 -7.96
CA SER A 471 14.61 21.35 -8.99
C SER A 471 15.39 20.08 -8.71
N SER A 472 16.64 20.12 -8.26
CA SER A 472 17.43 18.89 -8.03
C SER A 472 17.31 18.26 -6.63
N SER A 473 16.36 18.71 -5.81
CA SER A 473 16.27 18.37 -4.39
C SER A 473 14.84 18.03 -3.95
N ALA A 474 14.71 17.43 -2.77
CA ALA A 474 13.41 17.07 -2.20
C ALA A 474 13.37 17.23 -0.67
N THR A 475 12.20 17.57 -0.14
CA THR A 475 11.93 17.64 1.30
C THR A 475 11.58 16.26 1.88
N PRO A 476 11.63 16.05 3.21
CA PRO A 476 11.38 14.74 3.80
C PRO A 476 9.97 14.17 3.55
N GLY A 477 9.87 13.00 2.91
CA GLY A 477 8.61 12.31 2.61
C GLY A 477 8.08 11.40 3.72
N LEU A 478 8.01 11.86 4.98
CA LEU A 478 7.81 11.00 6.17
C LEU A 478 6.59 10.08 6.11
N ARG A 479 5.43 10.62 5.71
CA ARG A 479 4.16 9.87 5.67
C ARG A 479 4.16 8.79 4.58
N HIS A 480 4.81 9.08 3.45
CA HIS A 480 5.02 8.09 2.37
C HIS A 480 5.91 6.93 2.85
N VAL A 481 7.02 7.25 3.55
CA VAL A 481 7.92 6.23 4.13
C VAL A 481 7.19 5.39 5.19
N ALA A 482 6.36 6.03 6.02
CA ALA A 482 5.54 5.33 7.01
C ALA A 482 4.54 4.36 6.37
N LEU A 483 3.93 4.73 5.23
CA LEU A 483 3.07 3.84 4.46
C LEU A 483 3.87 2.68 3.86
N VAL A 484 5.02 2.93 3.21
CA VAL A 484 5.88 1.86 2.69
C VAL A 484 6.26 0.88 3.80
N ARG A 485 6.62 1.37 4.99
CA ARG A 485 6.90 0.52 6.15
C ARG A 485 5.72 -0.37 6.53
N ALA A 486 4.51 0.19 6.55
CA ALA A 486 3.31 -0.54 6.92
C ALA A 486 2.87 -1.57 5.87
N MET A 487 3.23 -1.38 4.60
CA MET A 487 2.95 -2.33 3.51
C MET A 487 3.86 -3.57 3.54
N GLY A 488 4.96 -3.55 4.29
CA GLY A 488 5.86 -4.71 4.42
C GLY A 488 6.46 -5.13 3.07
N GLU A 489 6.30 -6.40 2.70
CA GLU A 489 6.82 -6.96 1.44
C GLU A 489 6.25 -6.25 0.20
N GLU A 490 5.01 -5.74 0.27
CA GLU A 490 4.34 -5.03 -0.83
C GLU A 490 4.75 -3.55 -0.93
N GLY A 491 5.64 -3.08 -0.04
CA GLY A 491 6.18 -1.74 -0.03
C GLY A 491 7.51 -1.63 -0.80
N VAL A 492 7.62 -0.62 -1.67
CA VAL A 492 8.88 -0.25 -2.34
C VAL A 492 9.23 1.20 -2.03
N LEU A 493 10.40 1.45 -1.43
CA LEU A 493 10.88 2.80 -1.17
C LEU A 493 12.03 3.17 -2.12
N GLY A 494 11.79 4.16 -2.97
CA GLY A 494 12.78 4.81 -3.81
C GLY A 494 13.09 6.22 -3.36
N SER A 495 14.32 6.66 -3.60
CA SER A 495 14.69 8.08 -3.51
C SER A 495 14.29 8.79 -4.79
N ILE A 496 13.61 9.93 -4.66
CA ILE A 496 13.38 10.86 -5.76
C ILE A 496 14.66 11.56 -6.22
N CYS A 497 15.70 11.57 -5.39
CA CYS A 497 17.04 11.99 -5.79
C CYS A 497 17.82 10.76 -6.28
N PRO A 498 17.88 10.48 -7.59
CA PRO A 498 18.57 9.31 -8.11
C PRO A 498 20.08 9.39 -7.81
N GLN A 499 20.73 8.22 -7.70
CA GLN A 499 22.19 8.17 -7.57
C GLN A 499 22.91 8.80 -8.77
N GLN A 500 22.33 8.63 -9.97
CA GLN A 500 22.88 9.22 -11.20
C GLN A 500 21.83 9.33 -12.32
N ILE A 501 22.02 10.33 -13.18
CA ILE A 501 21.19 10.60 -14.38
C ILE A 501 22.04 10.86 -15.64
N THR A 502 23.29 10.38 -15.63
CA THR A 502 24.28 10.73 -16.66
C THR A 502 24.62 9.58 -17.60
N ASP A 503 24.56 8.34 -17.11
CA ASP A 503 24.86 7.14 -17.88
C ASP A 503 23.62 6.23 -17.96
N PRO A 504 22.81 6.34 -19.03
CA PRO A 504 21.61 5.53 -19.24
C PRO A 504 21.93 4.05 -19.55
N SER A 505 23.18 3.61 -19.53
CA SER A 505 23.53 2.19 -19.61
C SER A 505 23.61 1.50 -18.24
N LYS A 506 23.62 2.26 -17.15
CA LYS A 506 23.77 1.70 -15.79
C LYS A 506 22.44 1.25 -15.19
N PRO A 507 22.44 0.21 -14.35
CA PRO A 507 21.26 -0.20 -13.58
C PRO A 507 20.76 0.90 -12.62
N SER A 508 21.65 1.76 -12.12
CA SER A 508 21.32 2.85 -11.19
C SER A 508 20.82 4.14 -11.87
N TYR A 509 20.52 4.11 -13.18
CA TYR A 509 20.05 5.30 -13.91
C TYR A 509 18.63 5.70 -13.50
N GLY A 510 18.46 6.97 -13.12
CA GLY A 510 17.15 7.52 -12.78
C GLY A 510 16.45 6.65 -11.74
N TYR A 511 15.24 6.20 -12.07
CA TYR A 511 14.41 5.40 -11.16
C TYR A 511 14.38 3.89 -11.51
N ARG A 512 15.31 3.40 -12.34
CA ARG A 512 15.37 1.97 -12.70
C ARG A 512 15.39 1.02 -11.51
N PRO A 513 16.12 1.28 -10.41
CA PRO A 513 16.09 0.39 -9.25
C PRO A 513 14.68 0.22 -8.65
N VAL A 514 13.82 1.24 -8.77
CA VAL A 514 12.41 1.18 -8.33
C VAL A 514 11.60 0.36 -9.33
N VAL A 515 11.79 0.60 -10.63
CA VAL A 515 11.17 -0.17 -11.70
C VAL A 515 11.49 -1.66 -11.58
N ASP A 516 12.76 -2.01 -11.40
CA ASP A 516 13.21 -3.40 -11.23
C ASP A 516 12.57 -4.04 -9.99
N ALA A 517 12.47 -3.30 -8.88
CA ALA A 517 11.86 -3.78 -7.64
C ALA A 517 10.34 -3.97 -7.74
N ILE A 518 9.65 -3.15 -8.54
CA ILE A 518 8.22 -3.30 -8.86
C ILE A 518 8.03 -4.52 -9.76
N THR A 519 8.79 -4.61 -10.86
CA THR A 519 8.69 -5.72 -11.82
C THR A 519 8.92 -7.06 -11.13
N ALA A 520 9.91 -7.18 -10.25
CA ALA A 520 10.15 -8.42 -9.50
C ALA A 520 8.97 -8.86 -8.61
N ARG A 521 8.25 -7.91 -7.99
CA ARG A 521 7.05 -8.19 -7.19
C ARG A 521 5.88 -8.60 -8.07
N VAL A 522 5.65 -7.87 -9.15
CA VAL A 522 4.63 -8.22 -10.15
C VAL A 522 4.89 -9.62 -10.71
N GLU A 523 6.14 -9.96 -11.05
CA GLU A 523 6.51 -11.31 -11.51
C GLU A 523 6.17 -12.38 -10.48
N THR A 524 6.35 -12.11 -9.19
CA THR A 524 5.99 -13.03 -8.10
C THR A 524 4.49 -13.29 -8.06
N GLU A 525 3.69 -12.26 -8.30
CA GLU A 525 2.23 -12.33 -8.32
C GLU A 525 1.64 -13.04 -9.56
N LEU A 526 2.34 -12.94 -10.68
CA LEU A 526 1.99 -13.66 -11.92
C LEU A 526 2.59 -15.07 -11.96
N ALA A 527 3.56 -15.36 -11.08
CA ALA A 527 4.17 -16.67 -11.00
C ALA A 527 3.19 -17.70 -10.44
N PRO A 528 3.31 -18.97 -10.86
CA PRO A 528 2.55 -20.03 -10.23
C PRO A 528 2.85 -20.14 -8.73
N PRO A 529 1.83 -20.16 -7.85
CA PRO A 529 2.02 -20.01 -6.42
C PRO A 529 2.71 -21.21 -5.80
N CYS A 530 3.57 -20.92 -4.83
CA CYS A 530 4.26 -21.91 -4.02
C CYS A 530 3.38 -22.32 -2.85
N PHE A 531 3.54 -23.57 -2.39
CA PHE A 531 2.75 -24.11 -1.30
C PHE A 531 3.57 -24.07 -0.01
N PRO A 532 3.12 -23.36 1.05
CA PRO A 532 3.98 -23.00 2.17
C PRO A 532 4.39 -24.21 3.03
N ARG A 533 3.53 -25.22 3.11
CA ARG A 533 3.74 -26.41 3.97
C ARG A 533 3.98 -27.68 3.19
N ALA A 534 4.75 -28.59 3.77
CA ALA A 534 4.95 -29.91 3.19
C ALA A 534 3.70 -30.80 3.39
N LEU A 535 3.31 -31.55 2.37
CA LEU A 535 2.28 -32.60 2.45
C LEU A 535 2.95 -33.97 2.50
N ALA A 536 2.23 -34.99 2.97
CA ALA A 536 2.73 -36.36 2.98
C ALA A 536 2.06 -37.19 1.86
N PRO A 537 2.73 -37.36 0.70
CA PRO A 537 2.28 -38.31 -0.31
C PRO A 537 2.25 -39.74 0.25
N GLY A 538 1.27 -40.54 -0.18
CA GLY A 538 1.25 -41.98 0.02
C GLY A 538 2.19 -42.73 -0.94
N ASP A 539 2.20 -44.06 -0.84
CA ASP A 539 3.02 -44.92 -1.70
C ASP A 539 2.69 -44.80 -3.20
N ASP A 540 1.49 -44.31 -3.52
CA ASP A 540 1.02 -44.04 -4.87
C ASP A 540 1.34 -42.61 -5.35
N GLY A 541 2.08 -41.83 -4.56
CA GLY A 541 2.47 -40.46 -4.86
C GLY A 541 1.37 -39.42 -4.65
N ARG A 542 0.16 -39.83 -4.24
CA ARG A 542 -0.98 -38.93 -4.00
C ARG A 542 -0.99 -38.43 -2.57
N VAL A 543 -1.45 -37.20 -2.38
CA VAL A 543 -1.69 -36.62 -1.04
C VAL A 543 -3.14 -36.85 -0.62
N SER A 544 -3.38 -37.02 0.69
CA SER A 544 -4.74 -37.16 1.23
C SER A 544 -5.41 -35.81 1.42
N CYS A 545 -5.52 -35.08 0.31
CA CYS A 545 -6.17 -33.79 0.23
C CYS A 545 -7.18 -33.76 -0.90
N ALA A 546 -8.23 -32.96 -0.71
CA ALA A 546 -9.19 -32.59 -1.73
C ALA A 546 -8.98 -31.12 -2.10
N VAL A 547 -9.14 -30.78 -3.38
CA VAL A 547 -9.16 -29.40 -3.85
C VAL A 547 -10.57 -29.08 -4.32
N ILE A 548 -11.20 -28.09 -3.70
CA ILE A 548 -12.58 -27.69 -3.98
C ILE A 548 -12.57 -26.30 -4.60
N GLU A 549 -13.15 -26.16 -5.79
CA GLU A 549 -13.44 -24.85 -6.39
C GLU A 549 -14.88 -24.44 -6.02
N ALA A 550 -15.03 -23.21 -5.53
CA ALA A 550 -16.28 -22.59 -5.12
C ALA A 550 -16.60 -21.42 -6.07
N MET A 551 -17.78 -21.45 -6.67
CA MET A 551 -18.20 -20.52 -7.73
C MET A 551 -19.57 -19.92 -7.42
N GLN A 552 -19.74 -18.65 -7.77
CA GLN A 552 -21.04 -17.98 -7.76
C GLN A 552 -21.66 -18.05 -9.16
N THR A 553 -22.42 -19.12 -9.43
CA THR A 553 -23.06 -19.39 -10.72
C THR A 553 -24.47 -19.93 -10.57
N SER A 554 -25.34 -19.64 -11.54
CA SER A 554 -26.72 -20.12 -11.55
C SER A 554 -26.86 -21.60 -11.96
N THR A 555 -25.81 -22.18 -12.55
CA THR A 555 -25.77 -23.58 -12.98
C THR A 555 -24.50 -24.26 -12.47
N CYS A 556 -24.65 -25.31 -11.66
CA CYS A 556 -23.52 -26.07 -11.12
C CYS A 556 -23.40 -27.42 -11.84
N SER A 557 -22.30 -27.62 -12.57
CA SER A 557 -22.00 -28.88 -13.27
C SER A 557 -20.54 -29.25 -13.09
N CYS A 558 -20.27 -30.28 -12.28
CA CYS A 558 -18.92 -30.80 -12.08
C CYS A 558 -18.61 -31.86 -13.15
N ASP A 559 -18.19 -31.40 -14.33
CA ASP A 559 -17.93 -32.27 -15.48
C ASP A 559 -16.58 -33.00 -15.35
N SER A 560 -16.64 -34.33 -15.31
CA SER A 560 -15.47 -35.20 -15.31
C SER A 560 -14.56 -35.02 -16.52
N ALA A 561 -15.08 -34.60 -17.69
CA ALA A 561 -14.23 -34.31 -18.84
C ALA A 561 -13.31 -33.10 -18.59
N GLY A 562 -13.75 -32.16 -17.76
CA GLY A 562 -12.92 -31.07 -17.25
C GLY A 562 -12.06 -31.46 -16.04
N GLY A 563 -12.07 -32.71 -15.59
CA GLY A 563 -11.37 -33.13 -14.36
C GLY A 563 -12.08 -32.72 -13.08
N ARG A 564 -13.42 -32.59 -13.11
CA ARG A 564 -14.26 -32.23 -11.95
C ARG A 564 -15.13 -33.37 -11.51
N GLU A 565 -15.43 -33.39 -10.22
CA GLU A 565 -16.40 -34.31 -9.62
C GLU A 565 -17.21 -33.63 -8.52
N ALA A 566 -18.32 -34.26 -8.14
CA ALA A 566 -19.14 -33.77 -7.05
C ALA A 566 -18.37 -33.94 -5.72
N PRO A 567 -18.20 -32.89 -4.90
CA PRO A 567 -17.60 -33.01 -3.58
C PRO A 567 -18.43 -33.91 -2.68
N THR A 568 -17.79 -34.58 -1.74
CA THR A 568 -18.46 -35.29 -0.65
C THR A 568 -19.12 -34.30 0.31
N GLU A 569 -20.17 -34.73 1.03
CA GLU A 569 -20.82 -33.86 2.02
C GLU A 569 -19.85 -33.39 3.12
N ALA A 570 -18.86 -34.21 3.49
CA ALA A 570 -17.84 -33.82 4.47
C ALA A 570 -16.92 -32.71 3.95
N GLU A 571 -16.65 -32.66 2.64
CA GLU A 571 -15.88 -31.56 2.02
C GLU A 571 -16.73 -30.29 1.95
N LEU A 572 -18.01 -30.43 1.57
CA LEU A 572 -18.95 -29.30 1.49
C LEU A 572 -19.21 -28.65 2.85
N ASP A 573 -19.36 -29.45 3.90
CA ASP A 573 -19.62 -28.95 5.26
C ASP A 573 -18.51 -28.01 5.77
N VAL A 574 -17.30 -28.15 5.22
CA VAL A 574 -16.15 -27.36 5.62
C VAL A 574 -15.96 -26.14 4.73
N VAL A 575 -16.15 -26.26 3.41
CA VAL A 575 -15.90 -25.13 2.48
C VAL A 575 -17.07 -24.15 2.40
N ARG A 576 -18.31 -24.57 2.72
CA ARG A 576 -19.48 -23.68 2.71
C ARG A 576 -19.35 -22.51 3.70
N SER A 577 -18.66 -22.69 4.82
CA SER A 577 -18.40 -21.59 5.78
C SER A 577 -17.34 -20.62 5.28
N GLU A 578 -16.43 -21.08 4.42
CA GLU A 578 -15.35 -20.25 3.88
C GLU A 578 -15.80 -19.44 2.65
N ALA A 579 -16.81 -19.91 1.93
CA ALA A 579 -17.34 -19.31 0.72
C ALA A 579 -18.87 -19.20 0.75
N GLU A 580 -19.40 -18.42 1.70
CA GLU A 580 -20.85 -18.27 1.92
C GLU A 580 -21.62 -17.75 0.69
N GLU A 581 -20.96 -16.95 -0.16
CA GLU A 581 -21.52 -16.37 -1.39
C GLU A 581 -21.57 -17.37 -2.57
N ALA A 582 -20.84 -18.49 -2.48
CA ALA A 582 -20.75 -19.46 -3.56
C ALA A 582 -21.99 -20.35 -3.62
N THR A 583 -22.49 -20.56 -4.83
CA THR A 583 -23.68 -21.36 -5.12
C THR A 583 -23.35 -22.72 -5.77
N CYS A 584 -22.10 -22.92 -6.18
CA CYS A 584 -21.60 -24.14 -6.78
C CYS A 584 -20.25 -24.54 -6.20
N PHE A 585 -20.07 -25.84 -5.99
CA PHE A 585 -18.84 -26.41 -5.45
C PHE A 585 -18.49 -27.66 -6.25
N CYS A 586 -17.28 -27.73 -6.79
CA CYS A 586 -16.77 -28.90 -7.50
C CYS A 586 -15.41 -29.30 -6.94
N ALA A 587 -15.15 -30.60 -6.85
CA ALA A 587 -13.84 -31.11 -6.50
C ALA A 587 -13.00 -31.26 -7.77
N ILE A 588 -11.79 -30.72 -7.77
CA ILE A 588 -10.83 -30.90 -8.86
C ILE A 588 -10.12 -32.24 -8.62
N GLN A 589 -10.12 -33.10 -9.65
CA GLN A 589 -9.58 -34.45 -9.56
C GLN A 589 -8.06 -34.44 -9.42
N GLN A 590 -7.55 -35.18 -8.43
CA GLN A 590 -6.12 -35.42 -8.27
C GLN A 590 -5.69 -36.54 -9.22
N PHE A 591 -4.63 -36.32 -10.00
CA PHE A 591 -4.13 -37.32 -10.93
C PHE A 591 -3.66 -38.60 -10.21
N ALA A 592 -3.64 -39.72 -10.94
CA ALA A 592 -3.08 -40.99 -10.50
C ALA A 592 -2.21 -41.63 -11.60
N GLY A 593 -1.32 -42.56 -11.23
CA GLY A 593 -0.55 -43.35 -12.18
C GLY A 593 0.35 -42.54 -13.12
N GLU A 594 0.24 -42.79 -14.42
CA GLU A 594 1.07 -42.13 -15.45
C GLU A 594 0.73 -40.64 -15.57
N GLU A 595 -0.53 -40.25 -15.44
CA GLU A 595 -0.98 -38.86 -15.48
C GLU A 595 -0.39 -38.06 -14.32
N LEU A 596 -0.32 -38.66 -13.12
CA LEU A 596 0.32 -38.05 -11.96
C LEU A 596 1.81 -37.85 -12.22
N THR A 597 2.47 -38.85 -12.81
CA THR A 597 3.89 -38.76 -13.14
C THR A 597 4.15 -37.65 -14.15
N SER A 598 3.30 -37.52 -15.19
CA SER A 598 3.41 -36.46 -16.18
C SER A 598 3.17 -35.08 -15.54
N CYS A 599 2.13 -34.91 -14.72
CA CYS A 599 1.90 -33.68 -13.98
C CYS A 599 3.05 -33.31 -13.04
N GLN A 600 3.72 -34.29 -12.43
CA GLN A 600 4.82 -34.03 -11.49
C GLN A 600 6.17 -33.79 -12.17
N LYS A 601 6.40 -34.29 -13.40
CA LYS A 601 7.74 -34.28 -14.01
C LYS A 601 7.83 -33.48 -15.31
N ASP A 602 6.76 -33.38 -16.07
CA ASP A 602 6.81 -32.73 -17.38
C ASP A 602 6.54 -31.23 -17.24
N VAL A 603 7.45 -30.39 -17.74
CA VAL A 603 7.23 -28.93 -17.76
C VAL A 603 5.97 -28.57 -18.55
N GLN A 604 5.71 -29.30 -19.63
CA GLN A 604 4.50 -29.20 -20.44
C GLN A 604 3.95 -30.62 -20.64
N PRO A 605 3.00 -31.07 -19.82
CA PRO A 605 2.37 -32.38 -19.95
C PRO A 605 1.69 -32.51 -21.32
N SER A 606 1.87 -33.66 -21.99
CA SER A 606 1.25 -33.92 -23.30
C SER A 606 -0.07 -34.67 -23.15
N GLY A 607 -1.08 -34.31 -23.95
CA GLY A 607 -2.40 -34.96 -23.97
C GLY A 607 -3.49 -34.14 -23.27
N ASP A 608 -4.72 -34.64 -23.29
CA ASP A 608 -5.90 -33.99 -22.68
C ASP A 608 -5.98 -34.33 -21.18
N LEU A 609 -4.95 -33.94 -20.41
CA LEU A 609 -4.90 -34.15 -18.96
C LEU A 609 -5.60 -33.00 -18.23
N ASN A 610 -6.59 -33.32 -17.40
CA ASN A 610 -7.37 -32.33 -16.65
C ASN A 610 -7.43 -32.72 -15.16
N GLY A 611 -6.76 -31.96 -14.29
CA GLY A 611 -6.69 -32.26 -12.87
C GLY A 611 -5.54 -31.56 -12.17
N TRP A 612 -5.14 -32.06 -11.00
CA TRP A 612 -4.03 -31.51 -10.22
C TRP A 612 -3.08 -32.56 -9.62
N CYS A 613 -1.87 -32.12 -9.27
CA CYS A 613 -0.90 -32.90 -8.51
C CYS A 613 -0.13 -32.04 -7.49
N TYR A 614 0.42 -32.70 -6.47
CA TYR A 614 1.38 -32.10 -5.55
C TYR A 614 2.81 -32.31 -6.05
N VAL A 615 3.61 -31.25 -6.04
CA VAL A 615 5.01 -31.25 -6.45
C VAL A 615 5.87 -30.80 -5.27
N ASP A 616 6.84 -31.61 -4.85
CA ASP A 616 7.83 -31.35 -3.80
C ASP A 616 9.14 -32.08 -4.16
N PRO A 617 10.00 -31.46 -4.99
CA PRO A 617 11.22 -32.08 -5.46
C PRO A 617 12.25 -32.33 -4.35
N GLU A 618 12.22 -31.56 -3.25
CA GLU A 618 13.10 -31.77 -2.08
C GLU A 618 12.83 -33.12 -1.41
N ARG A 619 11.59 -33.59 -1.49
CA ARG A 619 11.17 -34.90 -0.98
C ARG A 619 11.11 -35.98 -2.06
N GLY A 620 11.58 -35.67 -3.27
CA GLY A 620 11.65 -36.59 -4.40
C GLY A 620 10.35 -36.71 -5.22
N PHE A 621 9.40 -35.80 -5.03
CA PHE A 621 8.12 -35.79 -5.73
C PHE A 621 8.09 -34.71 -6.83
N GLY A 622 8.47 -35.09 -8.04
CA GLY A 622 8.42 -34.23 -9.23
C GLY A 622 9.74 -33.54 -9.58
N ASP A 623 9.70 -32.68 -10.60
CA ASP A 623 10.90 -32.01 -11.16
C ASP A 623 11.17 -30.65 -10.49
N ALA A 624 12.45 -30.36 -10.22
CA ALA A 624 12.90 -29.11 -9.61
C ALA A 624 12.53 -27.87 -10.45
N SER A 625 12.42 -28.00 -11.77
CA SER A 625 12.05 -26.88 -12.65
C SER A 625 10.64 -26.35 -12.38
N LEU A 626 9.73 -27.19 -11.87
CA LEU A 626 8.34 -26.82 -11.59
C LEU A 626 8.17 -25.96 -10.33
N THR A 627 9.22 -25.88 -9.51
CA THR A 627 9.30 -25.06 -8.28
C THR A 627 10.50 -24.10 -8.34
N ALA A 628 11.01 -23.83 -9.55
CA ALA A 628 12.16 -22.96 -9.75
C ALA A 628 11.91 -21.54 -9.22
N SER A 629 10.68 -21.02 -9.39
CA SER A 629 10.23 -19.71 -8.89
C SER A 629 10.03 -19.65 -7.37
N CYS A 630 9.98 -20.79 -6.68
CA CYS A 630 9.71 -20.79 -5.25
C CYS A 630 10.92 -20.41 -4.39
N GLY A 631 10.67 -19.81 -3.23
CA GLY A 631 11.71 -19.53 -2.24
C GLY A 631 12.46 -20.79 -1.81
N ALA A 632 13.67 -20.61 -1.27
CA ALA A 632 14.56 -21.71 -0.89
C ALA A 632 13.98 -22.66 0.18
N HIS A 633 12.95 -22.24 0.92
CA HIS A 633 12.32 -23.03 1.99
C HIS A 633 10.92 -23.57 1.62
N GLU A 634 10.45 -23.25 0.42
CA GLU A 634 9.09 -23.51 -0.06
C GLU A 634 9.09 -24.10 -1.48
N LYS A 635 10.09 -24.95 -1.80
CA LYS A 635 10.24 -25.62 -3.10
C LYS A 635 9.18 -26.70 -3.34
N ARG A 636 7.91 -26.34 -3.25
CA ARG A 636 6.75 -27.23 -3.40
C ARG A 636 5.52 -26.44 -3.86
N ARG A 637 4.58 -27.10 -4.52
CA ARG A 637 3.34 -26.46 -5.02
C ARG A 637 2.19 -27.44 -5.25
N ILE A 638 0.98 -26.90 -5.31
CA ILE A 638 -0.17 -27.54 -5.94
C ILE A 638 -0.18 -27.10 -7.40
N ARG A 639 -0.16 -28.06 -8.32
CA ARG A 639 -0.08 -27.82 -9.76
C ARG A 639 -1.36 -28.30 -10.43
N PHE A 640 -2.01 -27.41 -11.16
CA PHE A 640 -3.14 -27.72 -12.03
C PHE A 640 -2.66 -27.90 -13.47
N VAL A 641 -3.38 -28.72 -14.25
CA VAL A 641 -3.06 -29.02 -15.65
C VAL A 641 -4.35 -29.07 -16.47
N GLY A 642 -4.28 -28.49 -17.68
CA GLY A 642 -5.35 -28.50 -18.68
C GLY A 642 -6.60 -27.79 -18.18
N ALA A 643 -7.76 -28.37 -18.44
CA ALA A 643 -9.02 -27.86 -17.93
C ALA A 643 -9.07 -27.89 -16.39
N GLY A 644 -8.22 -28.66 -15.70
CA GLY A 644 -8.17 -28.73 -14.24
C GLY A 644 -7.74 -27.44 -13.54
N GLU A 645 -7.30 -26.42 -14.28
CA GLU A 645 -7.11 -25.07 -13.76
C GLU A 645 -8.45 -24.52 -13.21
N PRO A 646 -8.48 -23.95 -11.99
CA PRO A 646 -9.73 -23.43 -11.43
C PRO A 646 -10.34 -22.33 -12.31
N ALA A 647 -11.66 -22.37 -12.51
CA ALA A 647 -12.36 -21.42 -13.38
C ALA A 647 -12.21 -19.97 -12.91
N ASP A 648 -12.09 -19.00 -13.83
CA ASP A 648 -11.97 -17.57 -13.52
C ASP A 648 -13.03 -17.10 -12.48
N GLY A 649 -12.61 -16.28 -11.51
CA GLY A 649 -13.47 -15.87 -10.38
C GLY A 649 -13.82 -16.96 -9.34
N ALA A 650 -13.45 -18.23 -9.53
CA ALA A 650 -13.63 -19.27 -8.53
C ALA A 650 -12.63 -19.17 -7.36
N ARG A 651 -13.12 -19.28 -6.12
CA ARG A 651 -12.25 -19.45 -4.95
C ARG A 651 -11.88 -20.91 -4.82
N THR A 652 -10.60 -21.21 -4.59
CA THR A 652 -10.10 -22.59 -4.59
C THR A 652 -9.56 -22.94 -3.21
N PHE A 653 -9.99 -24.04 -2.64
CA PHE A 653 -9.60 -24.46 -1.30
C PHE A 653 -8.93 -25.82 -1.35
N ILE A 654 -7.83 -25.99 -0.63
CA ILE A 654 -7.24 -27.30 -0.36
C ILE A 654 -7.57 -27.73 1.06
N MET A 655 -8.00 -28.98 1.19
CA MET A 655 -8.40 -29.58 2.45
C MET A 655 -7.59 -30.84 2.64
N CYS A 656 -6.74 -30.90 3.65
CA CYS A 656 -5.93 -32.08 3.91
C CYS A 656 -6.37 -32.78 5.18
N THR A 657 -6.58 -34.09 5.09
CA THR A 657 -6.71 -34.92 6.29
C THR A 657 -5.34 -35.05 6.93
N ALA A 658 -5.23 -34.78 8.23
CA ALA A 658 -3.99 -35.00 8.97
C ALA A 658 -3.62 -36.48 8.90
N ARG A 659 -2.55 -36.80 8.17
CA ARG A 659 -1.83 -38.07 8.35
C ARG A 659 -0.77 -37.81 9.40
N GLU A 660 -0.86 -38.53 10.53
CA GLU A 660 0.23 -38.62 11.52
C GLU A 660 1.53 -39.14 10.91
#